data_AF-A0A1U9LIT7-F1
#
_entry.id   AF-A0A1U9LIT7-F1
#
_cell.length_a   1.000
_cell.length_b   1.000
_cell.length_c   1.000
_cell.angle_alpha   90.00
_cell.angle_beta   90.00
_cell.angle_gamma   90.00
#
_symmetry.space_group_name_H-M   'P 1'
#
loop_
_entity.id
_entity.type
_entity.pdbx_description
1 polymer ?
#
loop_
_entity_poly.entity_id
_entity_poly.type
_entity_poly.pdbx_seq_one_letter_code
_entity_poly.pdbx_strand_id
1 'polypeptide(L)'
;MKSGLCPAQAVLNAPLNRPGREAEGALPLVESALTVMRSATQRDMNISPDTTEEDLAEICSRPTGKDVHEELRFWKIVEERIGLLITDRLREEGIKNMKEDIARLTGTCSELSLHRLHRELKKLETTPAAAKGKKDYRIQWLCGDSGAPDGSDLIRISWRSKPNWGDVPFLLLDASAAPDIVEKIWGGGRDRIVVHDVVQDVGRSLNVRIVGIINETMSTSSIIGSDGGSHKKMTDQGKRLDRTRKAISAVSGLYGMGRVVVGTNIALRRTINSGWVCPDNVDWCHFGAMRGLDMFKHHAAALSVGRMEPPTRSIDGLAAALTYDDDTPELPYDSRGDGLDREGEQLKVPTGQQTLRHRSGETLIMAVPRYPGKWAALIQKQYREEELLQFLGRLRPVYRDGEPPVWYAMSSIIPEGVIVDDIIHIKDFLSSRQGNKFAERLWDAIRRTGGVVVPEILHKFCPDLFSSKDHAERIMTRMRFTGNPEEDFRETRGFNIWEWTGLDGRERYAYVRGSVPNQEVYLRESLTRFMIHGSSLKLVRDSVTGLNLLAKPRSPDAVEESIGSREERIQAENADFNSASLRLIEGSTVHTSSSEAEMRFLWGRPDDQGQAYTDFSLSEMKAVVAIERTKREIASKKQLALLQTETSTHYTG
;
A
#
# COMPACT_ATOMS: atom_id res chain seq x y z
N MET A 1 -21.12 -3.35 25.52
CA MET A 1 -19.76 -3.91 25.73
C MET A 1 -18.90 -2.84 26.42
N LYS A 2 -17.95 -3.23 27.28
CA LYS A 2 -16.92 -2.30 27.81
C LYS A 2 -15.56 -2.73 27.28
N SER A 3 -14.63 -1.78 27.07
CA SER A 3 -13.26 -2.11 26.64
C SER A 3 -12.65 -3.10 27.62
N GLY A 4 -12.06 -4.15 27.07
CA GLY A 4 -11.37 -5.15 27.85
C GLY A 4 -12.26 -6.13 28.63
N LEU A 5 -13.55 -6.29 28.34
CA LEU A 5 -14.34 -7.43 28.85
C LEU A 5 -14.67 -8.42 27.73
N CYS A 6 -14.65 -9.73 28.05
CA CYS A 6 -15.08 -10.78 27.12
C CYS A 6 -16.62 -10.76 27.00
N PRO A 7 -17.20 -10.52 25.81
CA PRO A 7 -18.65 -10.46 25.64
C PRO A 7 -19.35 -11.75 26.09
N ALA A 8 -18.81 -12.90 25.70
CA ALA A 8 -19.34 -14.21 26.10
C ALA A 8 -19.34 -14.41 27.62
N GLN A 9 -18.29 -13.98 28.33
CA GLN A 9 -18.24 -14.07 29.79
C GLN A 9 -19.28 -13.17 30.45
N ALA A 10 -19.47 -11.96 29.91
CA ALA A 10 -20.48 -11.02 30.42
C ALA A 10 -21.90 -11.58 30.23
N VAL A 11 -22.18 -12.23 29.10
CA VAL A 11 -23.46 -12.89 28.82
C VAL A 11 -23.65 -14.10 29.73
N LEU A 12 -22.63 -14.96 29.92
CA LEU A 12 -22.72 -16.12 30.81
C LEU A 12 -22.95 -15.72 32.27
N ASN A 13 -22.41 -14.59 32.71
CA ASN A 13 -22.56 -14.08 34.07
C ASN A 13 -23.85 -13.23 34.26
N ALA A 14 -24.58 -12.92 33.20
CA ALA A 14 -25.81 -12.15 33.30
C ALA A 14 -26.93 -13.02 33.91
N PRO A 15 -27.61 -12.54 34.97
CA PRO A 15 -28.66 -13.31 35.61
C PRO A 15 -29.86 -13.45 34.66
N LEU A 16 -30.27 -14.68 34.41
CA LEU A 16 -31.57 -14.97 33.81
C LEU A 16 -32.39 -15.79 34.78
N ASN A 17 -33.50 -15.21 35.23
CA ASN A 17 -34.47 -15.87 36.09
C ASN A 17 -35.29 -16.88 35.26
N ARG A 18 -34.66 -17.97 34.81
CA ARG A 18 -35.35 -19.14 34.25
C ARG A 18 -35.11 -20.35 35.18
N PRO A 19 -36.15 -20.82 35.89
CA PRO A 19 -36.04 -21.98 36.77
C PRO A 19 -35.48 -23.20 36.04
N GLY A 20 -34.45 -23.84 36.59
CA GLY A 20 -33.87 -25.08 36.05
C GLY A 20 -32.86 -24.90 34.90
N ARG A 21 -32.51 -23.65 34.53
CA ARG A 21 -31.44 -23.32 33.57
C ARG A 21 -30.48 -22.25 34.11
N GLU A 22 -30.40 -22.11 35.43
CA GLU A 22 -29.59 -21.04 36.05
C GLU A 22 -28.10 -21.11 35.65
N ALA A 23 -27.57 -22.32 35.40
CA ALA A 23 -26.19 -22.53 34.98
C ALA A 23 -25.88 -22.06 33.55
N GLU A 24 -26.89 -21.91 32.69
CA GLU A 24 -26.76 -21.49 31.28
C GLU A 24 -26.66 -19.95 31.13
N GLY A 25 -26.90 -19.19 32.21
CA GLY A 25 -26.89 -17.73 32.18
C GLY A 25 -27.80 -17.17 31.09
N ALA A 26 -27.29 -16.23 30.28
CA ALA A 26 -28.02 -15.65 29.17
C ALA A 26 -27.90 -16.37 27.81
N LEU A 27 -27.44 -17.63 27.78
CA LEU A 27 -27.36 -18.42 26.55
C LEU A 27 -28.69 -18.52 25.77
N PRO A 28 -29.87 -18.70 26.39
CA PRO A 28 -31.14 -18.76 25.65
C PRO A 28 -31.47 -17.46 24.88
N LEU A 29 -30.96 -16.31 25.32
CA LEU A 29 -31.10 -15.05 24.58
C LEU A 29 -30.20 -15.03 23.34
N VAL A 30 -29.00 -15.61 23.42
CA VAL A 30 -28.09 -15.77 22.28
C VAL A 30 -28.69 -16.70 21.24
N GLU A 31 -29.26 -17.84 21.66
CA GLU A 31 -29.96 -18.78 20.77
C GLU A 31 -31.16 -18.11 20.08
N SER A 32 -31.91 -17.29 20.82
CA SER A 32 -33.02 -16.50 20.29
C SER A 32 -32.53 -15.49 19.25
N ALA A 33 -31.46 -14.74 19.54
CA ALA A 33 -30.86 -13.79 18.61
C ALA A 33 -30.37 -14.49 17.32
N LEU A 34 -29.70 -15.64 17.46
CA LEU A 34 -29.28 -16.46 16.32
C LEU A 34 -30.46 -16.93 15.46
N THR A 35 -31.57 -17.31 16.08
CA THR A 35 -32.78 -17.74 15.36
C THR A 35 -33.36 -16.59 14.53
N VAL A 36 -33.47 -15.40 15.12
CA VAL A 36 -33.90 -14.18 14.41
C VAL A 36 -32.97 -13.87 13.23
N MET A 37 -31.65 -13.88 13.45
CA MET A 37 -30.67 -13.55 12.41
C MET A 37 -30.61 -14.58 11.28
N ARG A 38 -30.72 -15.88 11.59
CA ARG A 38 -30.81 -16.94 10.57
C ARG A 38 -32.05 -16.77 9.69
N SER A 39 -33.18 -16.43 10.30
CA SER A 39 -34.44 -16.19 9.59
C SER A 39 -34.35 -14.97 8.67
N ALA A 40 -33.60 -13.94 9.06
CA ALA A 40 -33.33 -12.78 8.22
C ALA A 40 -32.37 -13.10 7.06
N THR A 41 -31.36 -13.96 7.28
CA THR A 41 -30.35 -14.33 6.25
C THR A 41 -30.90 -15.31 5.21
N GLN A 42 -31.82 -16.22 5.58
CA GLN A 42 -32.39 -17.20 4.65
C GLN A 42 -33.26 -16.60 3.54
N ARG A 43 -33.63 -15.31 3.63
CA ARG A 43 -34.39 -14.61 2.59
C ARG A 43 -33.65 -14.56 1.25
N ASP A 44 -32.32 -14.44 1.27
CA ASP A 44 -31.48 -14.37 0.07
C ASP A 44 -31.31 -15.75 -0.60
N MET A 45 -31.53 -16.84 0.14
CA MET A 45 -31.34 -18.21 -0.36
C MET A 45 -32.57 -18.82 -1.05
N ASN A 46 -33.75 -18.19 -0.94
CA ASN A 46 -34.98 -18.65 -1.59
C ASN A 46 -35.16 -18.14 -3.03
N ILE A 47 -34.14 -17.49 -3.59
CA ILE A 47 -34.12 -17.06 -4.99
C ILE A 47 -33.62 -18.23 -5.84
N SER A 48 -34.52 -18.79 -6.64
CA SER A 48 -34.23 -19.83 -7.63
C SER A 48 -34.46 -19.26 -9.04
N PRO A 49 -33.93 -19.91 -10.10
CA PRO A 49 -34.23 -19.50 -11.47
C PRO A 49 -35.72 -19.49 -11.82
N ASP A 50 -36.54 -20.22 -11.05
CA ASP A 50 -37.99 -20.37 -11.25
C ASP A 50 -38.82 -19.39 -10.39
N THR A 51 -38.18 -18.52 -9.61
CA THR A 51 -38.87 -17.53 -8.76
C THR A 51 -39.52 -16.45 -9.63
N THR A 52 -40.82 -16.18 -9.42
CA THR A 52 -41.57 -15.22 -10.25
C THR A 52 -41.12 -13.78 -10.01
N GLU A 53 -41.35 -12.88 -10.99
CA GLU A 53 -41.01 -11.45 -10.84
C GLU A 53 -41.81 -10.78 -9.71
N GLU A 54 -43.06 -11.22 -9.45
CA GLU A 54 -43.87 -10.74 -8.33
C GLU A 54 -43.31 -11.19 -6.98
N ASP A 55 -42.89 -12.46 -6.86
CA ASP A 55 -42.25 -12.97 -5.64
C ASP A 55 -40.89 -12.27 -5.39
N LEU A 56 -40.12 -12.00 -6.45
CA LEU A 56 -38.88 -11.24 -6.37
C LEU A 56 -39.13 -9.80 -5.91
N ALA A 57 -40.14 -9.13 -6.47
CA ALA A 57 -40.51 -7.79 -6.06
C ALA A 57 -40.98 -7.75 -4.59
N GLU A 58 -41.75 -8.75 -4.15
CA GLU A 58 -42.17 -8.87 -2.75
C GLU A 58 -40.96 -9.11 -1.82
N ILE A 59 -40.07 -10.05 -2.17
CA ILE A 59 -38.85 -10.36 -1.40
C ILE A 59 -37.95 -9.12 -1.29
N CYS A 60 -37.73 -8.39 -2.39
CA CYS A 60 -36.91 -7.17 -2.44
C CYS A 60 -37.56 -5.96 -1.76
N SER A 61 -38.89 -5.93 -1.62
CA SER A 61 -39.62 -4.85 -0.94
C SER A 61 -39.56 -4.91 0.59
N ARG A 62 -39.19 -6.07 1.15
CA ARG A 62 -39.12 -6.25 2.61
C ARG A 62 -37.85 -5.59 3.15
N PRO A 63 -37.94 -4.75 4.20
CA PRO A 63 -36.76 -4.13 4.77
C PRO A 63 -35.79 -5.20 5.30
N THR A 64 -34.60 -5.25 4.72
CA THR A 64 -33.45 -6.01 5.25
C THR A 64 -32.80 -5.16 6.34
N GLY A 65 -32.59 -5.75 7.52
CA GLY A 65 -31.72 -5.14 8.52
C GLY A 65 -30.35 -4.85 7.91
N LYS A 66 -29.68 -3.80 8.38
CA LYS A 66 -28.28 -3.53 8.01
C LYS A 66 -27.38 -4.54 8.72
N ASP A 67 -26.36 -5.05 8.04
CA ASP A 67 -25.30 -5.89 8.62
C ASP A 67 -25.79 -7.19 9.31
N VAL A 68 -26.89 -7.78 8.82
CA VAL A 68 -27.48 -9.01 9.40
C VAL A 68 -26.50 -10.18 9.40
N HIS A 69 -25.66 -10.30 8.38
CA HIS A 69 -24.67 -11.38 8.29
C HIS A 69 -23.57 -11.20 9.34
N GLU A 70 -23.09 -9.98 9.54
CA GLU A 70 -22.12 -9.59 10.56
C GLU A 70 -22.69 -9.85 11.96
N GLU A 71 -23.94 -9.44 12.21
CA GLU A 71 -24.61 -9.69 13.49
C GLU A 71 -24.79 -11.20 13.75
N LEU A 72 -25.18 -11.97 12.73
CA LEU A 72 -25.22 -13.44 12.82
C LEU A 72 -23.86 -14.01 13.22
N ARG A 73 -22.76 -13.50 12.63
CA ARG A 73 -21.40 -13.95 12.96
C ARG A 73 -20.99 -13.56 14.37
N PHE A 74 -21.32 -12.35 14.81
CA PHE A 74 -21.12 -11.90 16.18
C PHE A 74 -21.75 -12.87 17.18
N TRP A 75 -23.04 -13.18 17.03
CA TRP A 75 -23.75 -14.07 17.94
C TRP A 75 -23.22 -15.51 17.90
N LYS A 76 -22.79 -16.00 16.73
CA LYS A 76 -22.17 -17.33 16.60
C LYS A 76 -20.87 -17.43 17.40
N ILE A 77 -20.01 -16.42 17.31
CA ILE A 77 -18.76 -16.39 18.09
C ILE A 77 -19.05 -16.36 19.59
N VAL A 78 -20.07 -15.59 20.02
CA VAL A 78 -20.52 -15.54 21.42
C VAL A 78 -21.04 -16.91 21.89
N GLU A 79 -21.91 -17.56 21.11
CA GLU A 79 -22.45 -18.90 21.38
C GLU A 79 -21.34 -19.94 21.54
N GLU A 80 -20.42 -20.02 20.55
CA GLU A 80 -19.27 -20.92 20.57
C GLU A 80 -18.45 -20.74 21.85
N ARG A 81 -18.17 -19.49 22.23
CA ARG A 81 -17.36 -19.19 23.41
C ARG A 81 -18.09 -19.52 24.71
N ILE A 82 -19.41 -19.26 24.79
CA ILE A 82 -20.20 -19.62 25.97
C ILE A 82 -20.19 -21.14 26.19
N GLY A 83 -20.38 -21.93 25.13
CA GLY A 83 -20.34 -23.41 25.22
C GLY A 83 -19.02 -23.94 25.78
N LEU A 84 -17.89 -23.36 25.34
CA LEU A 84 -16.56 -23.70 25.88
C LEU A 84 -16.41 -23.31 27.36
N LEU A 85 -16.89 -22.12 27.75
CA LEU A 85 -16.84 -21.66 29.15
C LEU A 85 -17.72 -22.51 30.08
N ILE A 86 -18.88 -22.97 29.62
CA ILE A 86 -19.74 -23.89 30.37
C ILE A 86 -19.01 -25.23 30.59
N THR A 87 -18.36 -25.74 29.54
CA THR A 87 -17.56 -26.97 29.63
C THR A 87 -16.45 -26.84 30.69
N ASP A 88 -15.76 -25.71 30.72
CA ASP A 88 -14.73 -25.44 31.72
C ASP A 88 -15.29 -25.31 33.14
N ARG A 89 -16.43 -24.63 33.33
CA ARG A 89 -17.11 -24.51 34.63
C ARG A 89 -17.52 -25.88 35.17
N LEU A 90 -18.15 -26.71 34.34
CA LEU A 90 -18.56 -28.07 34.73
C LEU A 90 -17.35 -28.94 35.11
N ARG A 91 -16.22 -28.77 34.40
CA ARG A 91 -14.96 -29.45 34.75
C ARG A 91 -14.45 -28.99 36.12
N GLU A 92 -14.43 -27.69 36.39
CA GLU A 92 -14.00 -27.13 37.69
C GLU A 92 -14.88 -27.61 38.85
N GLU A 93 -16.20 -27.63 38.66
CA GLU A 93 -17.15 -28.20 39.62
C GLU A 93 -16.92 -29.70 39.83
N GLY A 94 -16.68 -30.46 38.75
CA GLY A 94 -16.32 -31.87 38.83
C GLY A 94 -15.04 -32.14 39.62
N ILE A 95 -13.99 -31.31 39.41
CA ILE A 95 -12.75 -31.37 40.19
C ILE A 95 -13.03 -31.09 41.67
N LYS A 96 -13.84 -30.07 41.98
CA LYS A 96 -14.20 -29.72 43.35
C LYS A 96 -14.97 -30.85 44.04
N ASN A 97 -16.02 -31.36 43.41
CA ASN A 97 -16.84 -32.45 43.96
C ASN A 97 -15.99 -33.71 44.17
N MET A 98 -15.11 -34.05 43.22
CA MET A 98 -14.24 -35.21 43.33
C MET A 98 -13.20 -35.08 44.45
N LYS A 99 -12.68 -33.86 44.71
CA LYS A 99 -11.81 -33.59 45.87
C LYS A 99 -12.56 -33.76 47.19
N GLU A 100 -13.80 -33.28 47.26
CA GLU A 100 -14.66 -33.44 48.43
C GLU A 100 -15.02 -34.93 48.68
N ASP A 101 -15.29 -35.69 47.62
CA ASP A 101 -15.57 -37.13 47.70
C ASP A 101 -14.35 -37.92 48.16
N ILE A 102 -13.15 -37.62 47.62
CA ILE A 102 -11.90 -38.24 48.07
C ILE A 102 -11.67 -37.94 49.56
N ALA A 103 -11.85 -36.70 50.00
CA ALA A 103 -11.70 -36.32 51.41
C ALA A 103 -12.70 -37.08 52.31
N ARG A 104 -13.94 -37.25 51.86
CA ARG A 104 -14.99 -37.99 52.59
C ARG A 104 -14.73 -39.49 52.67
N LEU A 105 -14.20 -40.08 51.60
CA LEU A 105 -13.99 -41.53 51.46
C LEU A 105 -12.64 -42.01 52.02
N THR A 106 -11.75 -41.07 52.36
CA THR A 106 -10.45 -41.37 52.99
C THR A 106 -10.68 -42.00 54.36
N GLY A 107 -10.25 -43.25 54.54
CA GLY A 107 -10.41 -44.02 55.79
C GLY A 107 -11.69 -44.88 55.88
N THR A 108 -12.62 -44.77 54.94
CA THR A 108 -13.88 -45.57 54.90
C THR A 108 -14.00 -46.47 53.67
N CYS A 109 -13.25 -46.21 52.59
CA CYS A 109 -13.30 -46.99 51.36
C CYS A 109 -12.01 -47.81 51.13
N SER A 110 -12.08 -48.80 50.24
CA SER A 110 -10.91 -49.59 49.84
C SER A 110 -9.85 -48.74 49.13
N GLU A 111 -8.57 -49.07 49.31
CA GLU A 111 -7.46 -48.35 48.65
C GLU A 111 -7.59 -48.33 47.13
N LEU A 112 -8.12 -49.40 46.52
CA LEU A 112 -8.33 -49.50 45.07
C LEU A 112 -9.35 -48.46 44.56
N SER A 113 -10.42 -48.22 45.32
CA SER A 113 -11.44 -47.21 44.99
C SER A 113 -10.88 -45.80 45.08
N LEU A 114 -10.13 -45.51 46.15
CA LEU A 114 -9.45 -44.21 46.31
C LEU A 114 -8.40 -44.00 45.22
N HIS A 115 -7.66 -45.04 44.82
CA HIS A 115 -6.67 -44.93 43.76
C HIS A 115 -7.32 -44.62 42.39
N ARG A 116 -8.48 -45.21 42.09
CA ARG A 116 -9.25 -44.89 40.87
C ARG A 116 -9.68 -43.42 40.86
N LEU A 117 -10.25 -42.92 41.96
CA LEU A 117 -10.68 -41.52 42.07
C LEU A 117 -9.50 -40.55 41.94
N HIS A 118 -8.36 -40.83 42.57
CA HIS A 118 -7.15 -40.02 42.40
C HIS A 118 -6.65 -40.00 40.94
N ARG A 119 -6.73 -41.13 40.23
CA ARG A 119 -6.35 -41.21 38.81
C ARG A 119 -7.28 -40.38 37.92
N GLU A 120 -8.58 -40.43 38.18
CA GLU A 120 -9.57 -39.62 37.47
C GLU A 120 -9.42 -38.13 37.77
N LEU A 121 -9.22 -37.77 39.05
CA LEU A 121 -8.93 -36.40 39.46
C LEU A 121 -7.70 -35.87 38.74
N LYS A 122 -6.60 -36.64 38.73
CA LYS A 122 -5.37 -36.28 38.03
C LYS A 122 -5.61 -36.11 36.52
N LYS A 123 -6.47 -36.93 35.91
CA LYS A 123 -6.84 -36.79 34.49
C LYS A 123 -7.61 -35.49 34.25
N LEU A 124 -8.55 -35.12 35.12
CA LEU A 124 -9.30 -33.87 35.01
C LEU A 124 -8.40 -32.65 35.23
N GLU A 125 -7.50 -32.69 36.22
CA GLU A 125 -6.55 -31.61 36.52
C GLU A 125 -5.51 -31.41 35.40
N THR A 126 -5.16 -32.46 34.66
CA THR A 126 -4.22 -32.40 33.54
C THR A 126 -4.87 -32.07 32.19
N THR A 127 -6.20 -32.13 32.10
CA THR A 127 -6.92 -31.79 30.87
C THR A 127 -6.91 -30.27 30.70
N PRO A 128 -6.43 -29.71 29.57
CA PRO A 128 -6.39 -28.26 29.36
C PRO A 128 -7.81 -27.68 29.28
N ALA A 129 -7.93 -26.38 29.57
CA ALA A 129 -9.20 -25.67 29.41
C ALA A 129 -9.66 -25.71 27.95
N ALA A 130 -10.96 -25.90 27.75
CA ALA A 130 -11.61 -25.88 26.45
C ALA A 130 -11.65 -24.45 25.90
N ALA A 131 -11.97 -23.46 26.73
CA ALA A 131 -11.98 -22.06 26.36
C ALA A 131 -10.55 -21.50 26.34
N LYS A 132 -10.03 -21.22 25.14
CA LYS A 132 -8.65 -20.75 24.95
C LYS A 132 -8.46 -19.26 25.26
N GLY A 133 -7.37 -18.91 25.96
CA GLY A 133 -7.09 -17.53 26.35
C GLY A 133 -8.11 -16.91 27.33
N LYS A 134 -7.79 -15.71 27.85
CA LYS A 134 -8.66 -15.00 28.81
C LYS A 134 -9.90 -14.36 28.18
N LYS A 135 -9.83 -14.04 26.88
CA LYS A 135 -10.88 -13.37 26.10
C LYS A 135 -10.87 -13.92 24.69
N ASP A 136 -12.03 -13.88 24.05
CA ASP A 136 -12.13 -14.16 22.62
C ASP A 136 -11.91 -12.86 21.83
N TYR A 137 -10.67 -12.65 21.37
CA TYR A 137 -10.28 -11.45 20.63
C TYR A 137 -10.81 -11.40 19.19
N ARG A 138 -11.54 -12.44 18.76
CA ARG A 138 -12.33 -12.38 17.53
C ARG A 138 -13.33 -11.24 17.56
N ILE A 139 -13.82 -10.87 18.75
CA ILE A 139 -14.68 -9.71 18.99
C ILE A 139 -13.88 -8.65 19.74
N GLN A 140 -13.86 -7.43 19.21
CA GLN A 140 -13.23 -6.29 19.88
C GLN A 140 -14.05 -5.02 19.69
N TRP A 141 -14.25 -4.26 20.77
CA TRP A 141 -14.79 -2.91 20.70
C TRP A 141 -13.65 -1.96 20.32
N LEU A 142 -13.87 -1.15 19.28
CA LEU A 142 -12.95 -0.16 18.76
C LEU A 142 -13.53 1.23 18.99
N CYS A 143 -12.74 2.14 19.55
CA CYS A 143 -13.12 3.52 19.81
C CYS A 143 -11.96 4.47 19.45
N GLY A 144 -12.22 5.78 19.49
CA GLY A 144 -11.19 6.79 19.20
C GLY A 144 -10.56 6.61 17.82
N ASP A 145 -9.23 6.62 17.76
CA ASP A 145 -8.45 6.50 16.51
C ASP A 145 -8.58 5.13 15.83
N SER A 146 -8.96 4.09 16.59
CA SER A 146 -9.23 2.74 16.08
C SER A 146 -10.68 2.56 15.62
N GLY A 147 -11.57 3.49 15.98
CA GLY A 147 -13.01 3.50 15.66
C GLY A 147 -13.33 3.87 14.21
N ALA A 148 -14.58 4.28 13.97
CA ALA A 148 -15.01 4.70 12.65
C ALA A 148 -14.35 6.02 12.22
N PRO A 149 -14.25 6.30 10.90
CA PRO A 149 -13.66 7.54 10.39
C PRO A 149 -14.40 8.84 10.78
N ASP A 150 -15.55 8.75 11.43
CA ASP A 150 -16.34 9.84 12.00
C ASP A 150 -16.19 9.93 13.54
N GLY A 151 -15.35 9.07 14.13
CA GLY A 151 -15.11 8.99 15.57
C GLY A 151 -16.12 8.12 16.33
N SER A 152 -17.08 7.49 15.64
CA SER A 152 -18.02 6.58 16.31
C SER A 152 -17.33 5.28 16.72
N ASP A 153 -17.87 4.65 17.76
CA ASP A 153 -17.43 3.33 18.17
C ASP A 153 -17.81 2.27 17.13
N LEU A 154 -17.00 1.22 17.03
CA LEU A 154 -17.24 0.04 16.20
C LEU A 154 -17.05 -1.25 16.98
N ILE A 155 -17.68 -2.32 16.51
CA ILE A 155 -17.36 -3.68 16.96
C ILE A 155 -16.66 -4.39 15.80
N ARG A 156 -15.38 -4.70 15.97
CA ARG A 156 -14.67 -5.59 15.07
C ARG A 156 -15.03 -7.03 15.38
N ILE A 157 -15.50 -7.74 14.37
CA ILE A 157 -15.64 -9.18 14.37
C ILE A 157 -14.66 -9.79 13.36
N SER A 158 -14.09 -10.94 13.71
CA SER A 158 -13.11 -11.62 12.88
C SER A 158 -13.26 -13.13 13.04
N TRP A 159 -13.22 -13.87 11.93
CA TRP A 159 -13.43 -15.32 11.94
C TRP A 159 -12.63 -15.98 10.82
N ARG A 160 -12.33 -17.26 11.01
CA ARG A 160 -11.75 -18.12 9.98
C ARG A 160 -12.85 -19.02 9.44
N SER A 161 -13.15 -18.91 8.15
CA SER A 161 -14.06 -19.84 7.47
C SER A 161 -13.37 -21.19 7.27
N LYS A 162 -14.15 -22.27 7.25
CA LYS A 162 -13.63 -23.57 6.80
C LYS A 162 -13.32 -23.49 5.30
N PRO A 163 -12.15 -23.98 4.86
CA PRO A 163 -11.85 -24.02 3.44
C PRO A 163 -12.90 -24.84 2.68
N ASN A 164 -13.25 -24.37 1.49
CA ASN A 164 -13.99 -25.20 0.56
C ASN A 164 -13.10 -26.37 0.13
N TRP A 165 -13.70 -27.54 -0.08
CA TRP A 165 -13.00 -28.73 -0.58
C TRP A 165 -11.92 -29.31 0.35
N GLY A 166 -12.01 -29.11 1.66
CA GLY A 166 -11.06 -29.69 2.62
C GLY A 166 -10.93 -31.23 2.55
N ASP A 167 -11.99 -31.90 2.09
CA ASP A 167 -12.03 -33.36 1.93
C ASP A 167 -11.59 -33.84 0.53
N VAL A 168 -11.25 -32.92 -0.38
CA VAL A 168 -10.85 -33.23 -1.76
C VAL A 168 -9.34 -33.08 -1.90
N PRO A 169 -8.63 -33.96 -2.62
CA PRO A 169 -7.23 -33.73 -2.97
C PRO A 169 -7.10 -32.49 -3.86
N PHE A 170 -6.37 -31.47 -3.41
CA PHE A 170 -6.06 -30.28 -4.20
C PHE A 170 -4.57 -29.95 -4.12
N LEU A 171 -4.06 -29.27 -5.15
CA LEU A 171 -2.71 -28.74 -5.19
C LEU A 171 -2.80 -27.20 -5.18
N LEU A 172 -2.27 -26.57 -4.14
CA LEU A 172 -2.16 -25.11 -4.07
C LEU A 172 -0.80 -24.68 -4.62
N LEU A 173 -0.83 -23.87 -5.67
CA LEU A 173 0.36 -23.24 -6.25
C LEU A 173 0.29 -21.75 -5.99
N ASP A 174 1.11 -21.27 -5.07
CA ASP A 174 1.23 -19.85 -4.75
C ASP A 174 2.70 -19.49 -4.54
N ALA A 175 3.14 -18.41 -5.19
CA ALA A 175 4.52 -17.94 -5.12
C ALA A 175 4.82 -17.11 -3.85
N SER A 176 3.79 -16.73 -3.09
CA SER A 176 3.85 -15.81 -1.95
C SER A 176 3.18 -16.33 -0.68
N ALA A 177 2.57 -17.53 -0.72
CA ALA A 177 1.88 -18.08 0.44
C ALA A 177 2.82 -18.36 1.62
N ALA A 178 2.38 -18.01 2.82
CA ALA A 178 3.07 -18.38 4.06
C ALA A 178 2.74 -19.82 4.47
N PRO A 179 3.72 -20.74 4.55
CA PRO A 179 3.51 -22.14 4.92
C PRO A 179 2.77 -22.30 6.26
N ASP A 180 3.15 -21.52 7.27
CA ASP A 180 2.53 -21.56 8.60
C ASP A 180 1.03 -21.18 8.54
N ILE A 181 0.64 -20.23 7.67
CA ILE A 181 -0.79 -19.87 7.48
C ILE A 181 -1.52 -20.99 6.74
N VAL A 182 -0.90 -21.56 5.69
CA VAL A 182 -1.48 -22.66 4.92
C VAL A 182 -1.73 -23.87 5.80
N GLU A 183 -0.74 -24.28 6.61
CA GLU A 183 -0.86 -25.37 7.58
C GLU A 183 -1.99 -25.12 8.58
N LYS A 184 -2.11 -23.88 9.08
CA LYS A 184 -3.15 -23.51 10.05
C LYS A 184 -4.57 -23.53 9.45
N ILE A 185 -4.71 -23.19 8.17
CA ILE A 185 -6.01 -23.11 7.49
C ILE A 185 -6.45 -24.48 6.97
N TRP A 186 -5.56 -25.22 6.31
CA TRP A 186 -5.88 -26.45 5.59
C TRP A 186 -5.52 -27.73 6.35
N GLY A 187 -4.72 -27.63 7.41
CA GLY A 187 -4.22 -28.79 8.15
C GLY A 187 -3.23 -29.63 7.34
N GLY A 188 -3.06 -30.89 7.75
CA GLY A 188 -2.31 -31.89 6.98
C GLY A 188 -0.83 -32.04 7.31
N GLY A 189 -0.28 -31.25 8.24
CA GLY A 189 1.12 -31.31 8.64
C GLY A 189 2.08 -30.65 7.64
N ARG A 190 3.21 -30.17 8.15
CA ARG A 190 4.24 -29.46 7.37
C ARG A 190 4.89 -30.31 6.27
N ASP A 191 4.82 -31.64 6.36
CA ASP A 191 5.32 -32.60 5.38
C ASP A 191 4.56 -32.56 4.05
N ARG A 192 3.32 -32.04 4.04
CA ARG A 192 2.52 -31.86 2.83
C ARG A 192 2.78 -30.54 2.10
N ILE A 193 3.55 -29.63 2.70
CA ILE A 193 3.81 -28.31 2.13
C ILE A 193 5.20 -28.32 1.51
N VAL A 194 5.25 -28.24 0.19
CA VAL A 194 6.50 -28.08 -0.57
C VAL A 194 6.72 -26.60 -0.83
N VAL A 195 7.83 -26.07 -0.34
CA VAL A 195 8.25 -24.68 -0.56
C VAL A 195 9.44 -24.70 -1.50
N HIS A 196 9.36 -23.89 -2.57
CA HIS A 196 10.48 -23.68 -3.46
C HIS A 196 11.01 -22.25 -3.34
N ASP A 197 12.26 -22.11 -2.89
CA ASP A 197 12.96 -20.82 -2.87
C ASP A 197 13.91 -20.77 -4.07
N VAL A 198 13.65 -19.88 -5.03
CA VAL A 198 14.44 -19.77 -6.27
C VAL A 198 15.94 -19.58 -5.98
N VAL A 199 16.28 -18.81 -4.95
CA VAL A 199 17.68 -18.53 -4.62
C VAL A 199 18.34 -19.76 -3.99
N GLN A 200 17.64 -20.47 -3.10
CA GLN A 200 18.18 -21.64 -2.41
C GLN A 200 18.18 -22.90 -3.29
N ASP A 201 17.09 -23.14 -4.02
CA ASP A 201 16.87 -24.39 -4.76
C ASP A 201 17.55 -24.39 -6.13
N VAL A 202 17.54 -23.25 -6.82
CA VAL A 202 18.11 -23.12 -8.17
C VAL A 202 19.54 -22.59 -8.12
N GLY A 203 19.99 -22.07 -6.97
CA GLY A 203 21.32 -21.49 -6.79
C GLY A 203 21.56 -20.23 -7.65
N ARG A 204 20.49 -19.57 -8.10
CA ARG A 204 20.56 -18.39 -8.96
C ARG A 204 19.88 -17.20 -8.29
N SER A 205 20.53 -16.04 -8.36
CA SER A 205 19.85 -14.79 -8.06
C SER A 205 18.88 -14.43 -9.18
N LEU A 206 17.82 -13.69 -8.83
CA LEU A 206 16.90 -13.14 -9.81
C LEU A 206 17.68 -12.29 -10.83
N ASN A 207 17.38 -12.42 -12.13
CA ASN A 207 17.99 -11.60 -13.18
C ASN A 207 17.36 -10.20 -13.17
N VAL A 208 17.69 -9.42 -12.14
CA VAL A 208 17.20 -8.06 -11.88
C VAL A 208 18.24 -7.31 -11.04
N ARG A 209 18.34 -6.01 -11.28
CA ARG A 209 19.09 -5.09 -10.41
C ARG A 209 18.13 -4.41 -9.45
N ILE A 210 18.45 -4.37 -8.16
CA ILE A 210 17.58 -3.79 -7.13
C ILE A 210 18.27 -2.58 -6.50
N VAL A 211 17.63 -1.41 -6.61
CA VAL A 211 18.11 -0.16 -6.02
C VAL A 211 17.13 0.28 -4.92
N GLY A 212 17.58 0.27 -3.68
CA GLY A 212 16.81 0.76 -2.53
C GLY A 212 16.89 2.28 -2.39
N ILE A 213 15.75 2.96 -2.36
CA ILE A 213 15.66 4.40 -2.03
C ILE A 213 14.97 4.52 -0.66
N ILE A 214 15.76 4.52 0.41
CA ILE A 214 15.28 4.12 1.76
C ILE A 214 15.04 5.24 2.77
N ASN A 215 15.46 6.47 2.48
CA ASN A 215 15.51 7.53 3.49
C ASN A 215 14.19 8.26 3.73
N GLU A 216 13.10 7.88 3.05
CA GLU A 216 11.79 8.50 3.23
C GLU A 216 10.66 7.47 3.27
N THR A 217 9.71 7.70 4.17
CA THR A 217 8.44 6.96 4.16
C THR A 217 7.51 7.61 3.15
N MET A 218 7.12 6.83 2.12
CA MET A 218 6.17 7.25 1.09
C MET A 218 4.78 6.65 1.36
N SER A 219 4.21 6.91 2.54
CA SER A 219 2.85 6.49 2.90
C SER A 219 1.80 7.51 2.46
N THR A 220 0.55 7.08 2.31
CA THR A 220 -0.59 7.97 2.04
C THR A 220 -0.69 9.09 3.07
N SER A 221 -0.50 8.77 4.36
CA SER A 221 -0.51 9.76 5.44
C SER A 221 0.68 10.73 5.40
N SER A 222 1.84 10.29 4.88
CA SER A 222 3.04 11.13 4.77
C SER A 222 3.00 12.13 3.60
N ILE A 223 2.21 11.84 2.55
CA ILE A 223 2.10 12.65 1.33
C ILE A 223 0.79 13.43 1.27
N ILE A 224 -0.34 12.81 1.60
CA ILE A 224 -1.65 13.47 1.62
C ILE A 224 -1.92 14.02 3.03
N GLY A 225 -1.77 13.16 4.05
CA GLY A 225 -2.11 13.41 5.45
C GLY A 225 -3.57 13.75 5.73
N SER A 226 -3.86 14.05 6.99
CA SER A 226 -5.20 14.40 7.49
C SER A 226 -5.56 15.87 7.27
N ASP A 227 -6.83 16.19 7.43
CA ASP A 227 -7.33 17.57 7.48
C ASP A 227 -6.84 18.27 8.77
N GLY A 228 -6.61 19.59 8.71
CA GLY A 228 -6.19 20.39 9.87
C GLY A 228 -4.69 20.36 10.23
N GLY A 229 -3.81 19.95 9.31
CA GLY A 229 -2.35 19.97 9.53
C GLY A 229 -1.75 21.39 9.57
N SER A 230 -0.66 21.58 10.34
CA SER A 230 0.11 22.83 10.33
C SER A 230 0.70 23.15 8.95
N HIS A 231 0.95 24.43 8.67
CA HIS A 231 1.61 24.86 7.42
C HIS A 231 2.91 24.11 7.15
N LYS A 232 3.72 23.87 8.19
CA LYS A 232 4.96 23.08 8.11
C LYS A 232 4.72 21.66 7.59
N LYS A 233 3.71 20.97 8.11
CA LYS A 233 3.34 19.61 7.68
C LYS A 233 2.91 19.59 6.21
N MET A 234 2.14 20.60 5.78
CA MET A 234 1.73 20.73 4.38
C MET A 234 2.92 21.00 3.46
N THR A 235 3.90 21.79 3.91
CA THR A 235 5.14 22.00 3.18
C THR A 235 5.92 20.72 2.98
N ASP A 236 6.13 19.94 4.04
CA ASP A 236 6.85 18.68 3.94
C ASP A 236 6.15 17.69 2.99
N GLN A 237 4.81 17.68 2.99
CA GLN A 237 3.98 16.90 2.07
C GLN A 237 4.17 17.31 0.62
N GLY A 238 4.10 18.61 0.31
CA GLY A 238 4.36 19.14 -1.03
C GLY A 238 5.75 18.79 -1.54
N LYS A 239 6.78 18.95 -0.69
CA LYS A 239 8.17 18.60 -1.01
C LYS A 239 8.38 17.11 -1.25
N ARG A 240 7.65 16.24 -0.55
CA ARG A 240 7.69 14.77 -0.79
C ARG A 240 7.02 14.40 -2.10
N LEU A 241 5.87 14.99 -2.40
CA LEU A 241 5.15 14.75 -3.65
C LEU A 241 5.95 15.23 -4.86
N ASP A 242 6.56 16.42 -4.80
CA ASP A 242 7.42 16.94 -5.85
C ASP A 242 8.61 16.01 -6.13
N ARG A 243 9.32 15.57 -5.08
CA ARG A 243 10.44 14.64 -5.23
C ARG A 243 10.02 13.28 -5.77
N THR A 244 8.82 12.80 -5.41
CA THR A 244 8.25 11.58 -5.99
C THR A 244 8.03 11.73 -7.50
N ARG A 245 7.46 12.85 -7.94
CA ARG A 245 7.28 13.17 -9.37
C ARG A 245 8.62 13.27 -10.10
N LYS A 246 9.59 13.96 -9.51
CA LYS A 246 10.95 14.08 -10.06
C LYS A 246 11.65 12.72 -10.16
N ALA A 247 11.47 11.83 -9.18
CA ALA A 247 12.03 10.48 -9.22
C ALA A 247 11.41 9.67 -10.37
N ILE A 248 10.10 9.78 -10.59
CA ILE A 248 9.43 9.15 -11.73
C ILE A 248 9.99 9.71 -13.06
N SER A 249 10.13 11.02 -13.19
CA SER A 249 10.72 11.65 -14.38
C SER A 249 12.17 11.20 -14.61
N ALA A 250 12.97 11.09 -13.55
CA ALA A 250 14.36 10.65 -13.64
C ALA A 250 14.48 9.18 -14.08
N VAL A 251 13.71 8.27 -13.49
CA VAL A 251 13.68 6.86 -13.92
C VAL A 251 13.17 6.76 -15.36
N SER A 252 12.12 7.50 -15.71
CA SER A 252 11.60 7.56 -17.09
C SER A 252 12.67 7.98 -18.11
N GLY A 253 13.47 8.99 -17.79
CA GLY A 253 14.54 9.49 -18.64
C GLY A 253 15.74 8.54 -18.73
N LEU A 254 16.21 8.03 -17.58
CA LEU A 254 17.32 7.06 -17.52
C LEU A 254 17.02 5.77 -18.31
N TYR A 255 15.76 5.35 -18.31
CA TYR A 255 15.30 4.18 -19.06
C TYR A 255 14.48 4.59 -20.29
N GLY A 256 14.86 5.71 -20.92
CA GLY A 256 14.15 6.31 -22.05
C GLY A 256 14.00 5.41 -23.27
N MET A 257 14.90 4.43 -23.43
CA MET A 257 14.85 3.42 -24.47
C MET A 257 13.64 2.49 -24.33
N GLY A 258 13.19 2.21 -23.11
CA GLY A 258 12.07 1.31 -22.84
C GLY A 258 10.91 1.99 -22.11
N ARG A 259 9.98 1.15 -21.63
CA ARG A 259 8.89 1.56 -20.74
C ARG A 259 9.22 1.27 -19.29
N VAL A 260 8.70 2.10 -18.40
CA VAL A 260 8.89 2.04 -16.94
C VAL A 260 7.55 1.79 -16.28
N VAL A 261 7.49 0.82 -15.38
CA VAL A 261 6.27 0.57 -14.60
C VAL A 261 6.37 1.25 -13.24
N VAL A 262 5.35 2.01 -12.84
CA VAL A 262 5.26 2.62 -11.50
C VAL A 262 4.13 1.98 -10.71
N GLY A 263 4.46 1.39 -9.56
CA GLY A 263 3.53 0.72 -8.67
C GLY A 263 3.34 1.47 -7.36
N THR A 264 2.09 1.75 -6.97
CA THR A 264 1.77 2.38 -5.68
C THR A 264 0.33 2.10 -5.26
N ASN A 265 -0.17 2.64 -4.15
CA ASN A 265 -1.59 2.51 -3.81
C ASN A 265 -2.47 3.48 -4.62
N ILE A 266 -3.77 3.18 -4.77
CA ILE A 266 -4.69 3.95 -5.62
C ILE A 266 -4.75 5.44 -5.22
N ALA A 267 -4.81 5.72 -3.91
CA ALA A 267 -4.89 7.08 -3.40
C ALA A 267 -3.65 7.90 -3.81
N LEU A 268 -2.46 7.32 -3.62
CA LEU A 268 -1.20 7.97 -3.95
C LEU A 268 -1.02 8.12 -5.46
N ARG A 269 -1.43 7.13 -6.28
CA ARG A 269 -1.46 7.26 -7.74
C ARG A 269 -2.30 8.46 -8.19
N ARG A 270 -3.50 8.64 -7.62
CA ARG A 270 -4.37 9.78 -7.90
C ARG A 270 -3.69 11.10 -7.54
N THR A 271 -3.11 11.20 -6.33
CA THR A 271 -2.40 12.40 -5.89
C THR A 271 -1.18 12.71 -6.76
N ILE A 272 -0.37 11.72 -7.11
CA ILE A 272 0.81 11.91 -7.96
C ILE A 272 0.40 12.47 -9.33
N ASN A 273 -0.67 11.95 -9.93
CA ASN A 273 -1.12 12.36 -11.27
C ASN A 273 -2.07 13.58 -11.26
N SER A 274 -2.50 14.07 -10.10
CA SER A 274 -3.36 15.26 -10.00
C SER A 274 -2.56 16.52 -10.35
N GLY A 275 -2.94 17.22 -11.43
CA GLY A 275 -2.25 18.45 -11.84
C GLY A 275 -0.82 18.23 -12.33
N TRP A 276 -0.51 17.00 -12.77
CA TRP A 276 0.80 16.63 -13.29
C TRP A 276 0.68 15.50 -14.31
N VAL A 277 1.27 15.72 -15.49
CA VAL A 277 1.24 14.74 -16.58
C VAL A 277 2.44 13.81 -16.46
N CYS A 278 2.20 12.52 -16.25
CA CYS A 278 3.28 11.53 -16.20
C CYS A 278 3.99 11.39 -17.56
N PRO A 279 5.28 11.00 -17.59
CA PRO A 279 5.99 10.73 -18.85
C PRO A 279 5.32 9.62 -19.68
N ASP A 280 5.33 9.75 -21.02
CA ASP A 280 4.57 8.83 -21.91
C ASP A 280 5.09 7.38 -21.94
N ASN A 281 6.33 7.15 -21.51
CA ASN A 281 6.90 5.80 -21.37
C ASN A 281 6.68 5.21 -19.96
N VAL A 282 5.87 5.85 -19.11
CA VAL A 282 5.50 5.34 -17.80
C VAL A 282 4.13 4.69 -17.86
N ASP A 283 4.04 3.42 -17.46
CA ASP A 283 2.79 2.73 -17.21
C ASP A 283 2.56 2.59 -15.70
N TRP A 284 1.31 2.71 -15.27
CA TRP A 284 0.96 2.57 -13.86
C TRP A 284 0.41 1.19 -13.54
N CYS A 285 0.65 0.74 -12.32
CA CYS A 285 -0.13 -0.30 -11.67
C CYS A 285 -0.40 0.09 -10.21
N HIS A 286 -1.23 -0.69 -9.51
CA HIS A 286 -1.45 -0.44 -8.09
C HIS A 286 -1.45 -1.69 -7.23
N PHE A 287 -0.96 -1.53 -6.00
CA PHE A 287 -0.97 -2.58 -4.98
C PHE A 287 -2.41 -3.04 -4.73
N GLY A 288 -2.60 -4.35 -4.61
CA GLY A 288 -3.90 -5.02 -4.47
C GLY A 288 -4.46 -5.55 -5.79
N ALA A 289 -4.00 -5.06 -6.94
CA ALA A 289 -4.52 -5.46 -8.26
C ALA A 289 -3.42 -5.83 -9.28
N MET A 290 -2.29 -6.36 -8.80
CA MET A 290 -1.16 -6.76 -9.65
C MET A 290 -1.22 -8.21 -10.12
N ARG A 291 -2.03 -9.04 -9.45
CA ARG A 291 -2.16 -10.48 -9.76
C ARG A 291 -2.77 -10.64 -11.16
N GLY A 292 -2.22 -11.57 -11.94
CA GLY A 292 -2.67 -11.84 -13.31
C GLY A 292 -2.15 -10.87 -14.40
N LEU A 293 -1.47 -9.78 -14.04
CA LEU A 293 -0.94 -8.84 -15.04
C LEU A 293 0.40 -9.33 -15.60
N ASP A 294 0.46 -9.67 -16.89
CA ASP A 294 1.70 -10.11 -17.57
C ASP A 294 2.36 -9.02 -18.44
N MET A 295 1.66 -7.89 -18.61
CA MET A 295 2.06 -6.85 -19.57
C MET A 295 3.37 -6.12 -19.24
N PHE A 296 3.83 -6.20 -17.98
CA PHE A 296 5.04 -5.50 -17.53
C PHE A 296 6.34 -6.29 -17.77
N LYS A 297 6.26 -7.52 -18.28
CA LYS A 297 7.41 -8.43 -18.42
C LYS A 297 8.57 -7.91 -19.26
N HIS A 298 8.30 -6.97 -20.18
CA HIS A 298 9.31 -6.36 -21.07
C HIS A 298 9.71 -4.94 -20.66
N HIS A 299 9.22 -4.42 -19.53
CA HIS A 299 9.60 -3.10 -19.06
C HIS A 299 11.10 -3.07 -18.71
N ALA A 300 11.75 -1.94 -18.97
CA ALA A 300 13.19 -1.75 -18.74
C ALA A 300 13.47 -1.47 -17.27
N ALA A 301 12.56 -0.78 -16.59
CA ALA A 301 12.65 -0.52 -15.17
C ALA A 301 11.27 -0.54 -14.49
N ALA A 302 11.30 -0.70 -13.18
CA ALA A 302 10.15 -0.57 -12.29
C ALA A 302 10.48 0.38 -11.14
N LEU A 303 9.52 1.18 -10.71
CA LEU A 303 9.61 2.04 -9.53
C LEU A 303 8.42 1.77 -8.62
N SER A 304 8.64 1.17 -7.46
CA SER A 304 7.60 1.06 -6.43
C SER A 304 7.66 2.26 -5.52
N VAL A 305 6.54 2.95 -5.33
CA VAL A 305 6.41 4.11 -4.45
C VAL A 305 5.59 3.74 -3.22
N GLY A 306 6.26 3.68 -2.07
CA GLY A 306 5.66 3.29 -0.81
C GLY A 306 5.44 1.78 -0.71
N ARG A 307 4.48 1.39 0.12
CA ARG A 307 4.12 -0.01 0.40
C ARG A 307 2.66 -0.12 0.80
N MET A 308 2.10 -1.32 0.71
CA MET A 308 0.81 -1.63 1.34
C MET A 308 1.06 -1.90 2.82
N GLU A 309 0.35 -1.22 3.71
CA GLU A 309 0.39 -1.47 5.15
C GLU A 309 -1.06 -1.43 5.66
N PRO A 310 -1.61 -2.56 6.12
CA PRO A 310 -2.93 -2.57 6.72
C PRO A 310 -2.92 -1.86 8.09
N PRO A 311 -4.04 -1.29 8.53
CA PRO A 311 -4.12 -0.67 9.86
C PRO A 311 -4.01 -1.74 10.96
N THR A 312 -3.51 -1.36 12.14
CA THR A 312 -3.32 -2.26 13.29
C THR A 312 -4.57 -3.09 13.61
N ARG A 313 -5.75 -2.48 13.62
CA ARG A 313 -7.02 -3.18 13.87
C ARG A 313 -7.29 -4.36 12.91
N SER A 314 -6.81 -4.27 11.67
CA SER A 314 -6.94 -5.33 10.66
C SER A 314 -5.92 -6.45 10.89
N ILE A 315 -4.67 -6.10 11.23
CA ILE A 315 -3.64 -7.09 11.62
C ILE A 315 -4.12 -7.88 12.84
N ASP A 316 -4.56 -7.17 13.88
CA ASP A 316 -5.07 -7.78 15.11
C ASP A 316 -6.29 -8.66 14.87
N GLY A 317 -7.20 -8.25 13.98
CA GLY A 317 -8.37 -9.05 13.61
C GLY A 317 -7.98 -10.34 12.86
N LEU A 318 -7.04 -10.27 11.91
CA LEU A 318 -6.56 -11.44 11.19
C LEU A 318 -5.79 -12.40 12.11
N ALA A 319 -4.95 -11.88 13.00
CA ALA A 319 -4.25 -12.68 13.99
C ALA A 319 -5.23 -13.36 14.96
N ALA A 320 -6.25 -12.64 15.43
CA ALA A 320 -7.31 -13.21 16.27
C ALA A 320 -8.10 -14.31 15.56
N ALA A 321 -8.45 -14.11 14.28
CA ALA A 321 -9.13 -15.13 13.47
C ALA A 321 -8.26 -16.37 13.23
N LEU A 322 -6.93 -16.21 13.11
CA LEU A 322 -6.02 -17.34 12.90
C LEU A 322 -5.75 -18.13 14.18
N THR A 323 -5.71 -17.48 15.34
CA THR A 323 -5.15 -18.06 16.58
C THR A 323 -6.17 -18.36 17.68
N TYR A 324 -7.46 -18.07 17.47
CA TYR A 324 -8.51 -18.26 18.50
C TYR A 324 -8.58 -19.69 19.05
N ASP A 325 -8.13 -20.68 18.28
CA ASP A 325 -8.11 -22.10 18.61
C ASP A 325 -6.75 -22.61 19.12
N ASP A 326 -5.73 -21.76 19.22
CA ASP A 326 -4.44 -22.09 19.84
C ASP A 326 -4.59 -22.21 21.37
N ASP A 327 -3.76 -23.03 22.01
CA ASP A 327 -3.73 -23.12 23.48
C ASP A 327 -3.46 -21.76 24.13
N THR A 328 -2.62 -20.95 23.49
CA THR A 328 -2.36 -19.56 23.84
C THR A 328 -2.57 -18.69 22.59
N PRO A 329 -3.79 -18.18 22.37
CA PRO A 329 -4.08 -17.29 21.25
C PRO A 329 -3.19 -16.05 21.28
N GLU A 330 -2.81 -15.54 20.11
CA GLU A 330 -2.01 -14.32 20.03
C GLU A 330 -2.83 -13.12 20.51
N LEU A 331 -2.24 -12.32 21.42
CA LEU A 331 -2.88 -11.12 21.91
C LEU A 331 -2.82 -10.02 20.84
N PRO A 332 -3.92 -9.27 20.62
CA PRO A 332 -3.89 -8.07 19.80
C PRO A 332 -2.82 -7.08 20.27
N TYR A 333 -2.17 -6.42 19.32
CA TYR A 333 -1.23 -5.36 19.60
C TYR A 333 -1.96 -4.14 20.19
N ASP A 334 -3.07 -3.71 19.57
CA ASP A 334 -4.01 -2.78 20.18
C ASP A 334 -5.01 -3.55 21.05
N SER A 335 -4.57 -3.98 22.24
CA SER A 335 -5.42 -4.78 23.13
C SER A 335 -6.64 -4.03 23.70
N ARG A 336 -6.65 -2.69 23.67
CA ARG A 336 -7.75 -1.85 24.18
C ARG A 336 -8.72 -1.42 23.10
N GLY A 337 -8.29 -1.45 21.83
CA GLY A 337 -9.07 -1.03 20.68
C GLY A 337 -9.23 0.49 20.57
N ASP A 338 -8.39 1.26 21.27
CA ASP A 338 -8.47 2.73 21.30
C ASP A 338 -7.43 3.41 20.40
N GLY A 339 -6.50 2.64 19.84
CA GLY A 339 -5.42 3.16 19.01
C GLY A 339 -4.34 3.90 19.80
N LEU A 340 -4.30 3.74 21.13
CA LEU A 340 -3.38 4.44 22.02
C LEU A 340 -2.43 3.46 22.74
N ASP A 341 -1.22 3.92 23.04
CA ASP A 341 -0.26 3.20 23.87
C ASP A 341 -0.55 3.37 25.39
N ARG A 342 0.34 2.87 26.25
CA ARG A 342 0.13 2.90 27.71
C ARG A 342 0.18 4.33 28.27
N GLU A 343 0.90 5.19 27.59
CA GLU A 343 1.13 6.60 27.90
C GLU A 343 0.00 7.50 27.38
N GLY A 344 -0.91 6.96 26.55
CA GLY A 344 -2.03 7.68 25.96
C GLY A 344 -1.69 8.36 24.63
N GLU A 345 -0.53 8.04 24.06
CA GLU A 345 -0.08 8.53 22.76
C GLU A 345 -0.51 7.61 21.64
N GLN A 346 -0.45 8.10 20.39
CA GLN A 346 -0.83 7.30 19.22
C GLN A 346 0.02 6.02 19.12
N LEU A 347 -0.66 4.88 19.05
CA LEU A 347 -0.04 3.56 19.02
C LEU A 347 0.83 3.38 17.77
N LYS A 348 2.14 3.22 17.97
CA LYS A 348 3.13 3.03 16.90
C LYS A 348 3.72 1.64 16.96
N VAL A 349 3.68 0.94 15.83
CA VAL A 349 4.35 -0.35 15.67
C VAL A 349 5.84 -0.21 16.02
N PRO A 350 6.39 -1.09 16.88
CA PRO A 350 7.78 -0.96 17.31
C PRO A 350 8.73 -1.17 16.13
N THR A 351 9.95 -0.63 16.28
CA THR A 351 10.99 -0.77 15.27
C THR A 351 11.76 -2.06 15.52
N GLY A 352 11.72 -2.97 14.54
CA GLY A 352 12.56 -4.16 14.48
C GLY A 352 13.75 -3.98 13.54
N GLN A 353 14.71 -4.89 13.62
CA GLN A 353 15.81 -4.95 12.65
C GLN A 353 15.47 -5.93 11.53
N GLN A 354 15.82 -5.53 10.31
CA GLN A 354 15.75 -6.34 9.12
C GLN A 354 17.13 -6.43 8.49
N THR A 355 17.47 -7.62 8.03
CA THR A 355 18.76 -7.91 7.39
C THR A 355 18.59 -8.04 5.88
N LEU A 356 19.39 -7.31 5.12
CA LEU A 356 19.41 -7.33 3.66
C LEU A 356 20.76 -7.82 3.15
N ARG A 357 20.72 -8.64 2.09
CA ARG A 357 21.91 -9.07 1.37
C ARG A 357 22.29 -8.03 0.34
N HIS A 358 23.55 -7.58 0.34
CA HIS A 358 24.07 -6.70 -0.69
C HIS A 358 24.86 -7.51 -1.73
N ARG A 359 24.86 -7.07 -3.00
CA ARG A 359 25.55 -7.79 -4.08
C ARG A 359 27.06 -7.86 -3.89
N SER A 360 27.67 -6.94 -3.13
CA SER A 360 29.09 -7.03 -2.76
C SER A 360 29.41 -8.19 -1.80
N GLY A 361 28.41 -8.87 -1.25
CA GLY A 361 28.56 -9.87 -0.19
C GLY A 361 28.37 -9.31 1.22
N GLU A 362 28.26 -7.98 1.35
CA GLU A 362 27.97 -7.33 2.63
C GLU A 362 26.52 -7.58 3.09
N THR A 363 26.32 -7.44 4.39
CA THR A 363 25.01 -7.54 5.03
C THR A 363 24.63 -6.18 5.61
N LEU A 364 23.47 -5.68 5.19
CA LEU A 364 22.95 -4.38 5.60
C LEU A 364 21.85 -4.57 6.63
N ILE A 365 21.86 -3.76 7.69
CA ILE A 365 20.85 -3.80 8.74
C ILE A 365 19.99 -2.54 8.63
N MET A 366 18.68 -2.73 8.49
CA MET A 366 17.69 -1.65 8.40
C MET A 366 16.73 -1.72 9.57
N ALA A 367 16.41 -0.56 10.14
CA ALA A 367 15.39 -0.41 11.16
C ALA A 367 14.02 -0.26 10.49
N VAL A 368 13.08 -1.18 10.75
CA VAL A 368 11.77 -1.25 10.08
C VAL A 368 10.64 -1.51 11.08
N PRO A 369 9.44 -0.94 10.89
CA PRO A 369 8.28 -1.26 11.73
C PRO A 369 7.92 -2.75 11.64
N ARG A 370 7.86 -3.44 12.77
CA ARG A 370 7.56 -4.88 12.85
C ARG A 370 6.71 -5.20 14.08
N TYR A 371 5.63 -5.96 13.88
CA TYR A 371 4.83 -6.43 15.02
C TYR A 371 5.60 -7.47 15.86
N PRO A 372 5.45 -7.47 17.19
CA PRO A 372 6.12 -8.44 18.06
C PRO A 372 5.48 -9.84 18.02
N GLY A 373 4.18 -9.93 17.74
CA GLY A 373 3.45 -11.19 17.63
C GLY A 373 3.86 -11.98 16.39
N LYS A 374 3.98 -13.31 16.51
CA LYS A 374 4.40 -14.20 15.41
C LYS A 374 3.44 -14.06 14.22
N TRP A 375 2.14 -14.18 14.48
CA TRP A 375 1.11 -14.15 13.45
C TRP A 375 0.91 -12.75 12.91
N ALA A 376 0.89 -11.73 13.76
CA ALA A 376 0.82 -10.33 13.35
C ALA A 376 1.99 -9.95 12.43
N ALA A 377 3.23 -10.36 12.76
CA ALA A 377 4.39 -10.13 11.92
C ALA A 377 4.31 -10.90 10.59
N LEU A 378 3.83 -12.15 10.61
CA LEU A 378 3.65 -12.96 9.41
C LEU A 378 2.58 -12.38 8.48
N ILE A 379 1.43 -11.95 9.01
CA ILE A 379 0.37 -11.27 8.26
C ILE A 379 0.88 -9.95 7.69
N GLN A 380 1.59 -9.14 8.49
CA GLN A 380 2.21 -7.91 8.02
C GLN A 380 3.12 -8.20 6.82
N LYS A 381 3.98 -9.22 6.91
CA LYS A 381 4.87 -9.65 5.83
C LYS A 381 4.09 -10.00 4.54
N GLN A 382 2.98 -10.72 4.67
CA GLN A 382 2.12 -11.11 3.54
C GLN A 382 1.46 -9.92 2.85
N TYR A 383 1.06 -8.87 3.57
CA TYR A 383 0.47 -7.68 2.94
C TYR A 383 1.53 -6.75 2.36
N ARG A 384 2.68 -6.63 3.01
CA ARG A 384 3.63 -5.55 2.75
C ARG A 384 4.80 -5.98 1.90
N GLU A 385 5.54 -6.98 2.35
CA GLU A 385 6.73 -7.48 1.67
C GLU A 385 6.35 -8.32 0.45
N GLU A 386 5.38 -9.23 0.58
CA GLU A 386 4.96 -10.08 -0.54
C GLU A 386 4.31 -9.27 -1.67
N GLU A 387 3.57 -8.21 -1.36
CA GLU A 387 3.00 -7.35 -2.41
C GLU A 387 4.12 -6.62 -3.20
N LEU A 388 5.20 -6.20 -2.54
CA LEU A 388 6.39 -5.65 -3.21
C LEU A 388 7.11 -6.73 -4.06
N LEU A 389 7.20 -7.97 -3.56
CA LEU A 389 7.74 -9.09 -4.34
C LEU A 389 6.86 -9.42 -5.54
N GLN A 390 5.54 -9.31 -5.42
CA GLN A 390 4.61 -9.48 -6.53
C GLN A 390 4.78 -8.40 -7.60
N PHE A 391 5.04 -7.15 -7.19
CA PHE A 391 5.41 -6.05 -8.09
C PHE A 391 6.72 -6.36 -8.84
N LEU A 392 7.78 -6.75 -8.11
CA LEU A 392 9.05 -7.18 -8.71
C LEU A 392 8.82 -8.36 -9.69
N GLY A 393 7.99 -9.33 -9.31
CA GLY A 393 7.64 -10.48 -10.12
C GLY A 393 6.97 -10.12 -11.45
N ARG A 394 6.38 -8.93 -11.59
CA ARG A 394 5.81 -8.44 -12.86
C ARG A 394 6.85 -8.21 -13.94
N LEU A 395 8.11 -8.00 -13.56
CA LEU A 395 9.24 -7.91 -14.50
C LEU A 395 9.70 -9.29 -15.02
N ARG A 396 9.13 -10.38 -14.48
CA ARG A 396 9.48 -11.77 -14.79
C ARG A 396 10.98 -12.09 -14.68
N PRO A 397 11.69 -11.65 -13.62
CA PRO A 397 13.15 -11.76 -13.54
C PRO A 397 13.68 -13.21 -13.49
N VAL A 398 12.83 -14.20 -13.21
CA VAL A 398 13.19 -15.62 -13.26
C VAL A 398 13.32 -16.14 -14.69
N TYR A 399 12.47 -15.67 -15.60
CA TYR A 399 12.36 -16.17 -16.98
C TYR A 399 12.95 -15.20 -18.00
N ARG A 400 13.63 -14.15 -17.54
CA ARG A 400 14.10 -13.07 -18.39
C ARG A 400 15.54 -13.29 -18.79
N ASP A 401 15.75 -13.35 -20.10
CA ASP A 401 17.07 -13.37 -20.72
C ASP A 401 17.51 -11.97 -21.16
N GLY A 402 18.81 -11.78 -21.36
CA GLY A 402 19.40 -10.52 -21.80
C GLY A 402 19.61 -9.52 -20.65
N GLU A 403 19.46 -8.23 -20.96
CA GLU A 403 19.74 -7.15 -19.99
C GLU A 403 18.74 -7.20 -18.81
N PRO A 404 19.24 -7.28 -17.56
CA PRO A 404 18.39 -7.29 -16.38
C PRO A 404 17.61 -5.97 -16.26
N PRO A 405 16.30 -6.02 -15.99
CA PRO A 405 15.56 -4.83 -15.64
C PRO A 405 16.03 -4.31 -14.29
N VAL A 406 15.72 -3.04 -14.01
CA VAL A 406 16.07 -2.43 -12.73
C VAL A 406 14.82 -2.10 -11.92
N TRP A 407 14.76 -2.57 -10.68
CA TRP A 407 13.71 -2.20 -9.74
C TRP A 407 14.23 -1.17 -8.73
N TYR A 408 13.62 0.01 -8.75
CA TYR A 408 13.79 1.05 -7.75
C TYR A 408 12.74 0.89 -6.65
N ALA A 409 13.17 0.45 -5.47
CA ALA A 409 12.33 0.29 -4.30
C ALA A 409 12.33 1.59 -3.48
N MET A 410 11.42 2.53 -3.80
CA MET A 410 11.26 3.78 -3.06
C MET A 410 10.30 3.61 -1.89
N SER A 411 10.83 3.01 -0.83
CA SER A 411 10.11 2.64 0.38
C SER A 411 11.11 2.53 1.54
N SER A 412 10.64 2.76 2.76
CA SER A 412 11.43 2.48 3.97
C SER A 412 11.60 0.98 4.26
N ILE A 413 11.06 0.11 3.41
CA ILE A 413 11.20 -1.35 3.47
C ILE A 413 11.50 -1.90 2.07
N ILE A 414 12.43 -2.85 2.04
CA ILE A 414 12.75 -3.72 0.91
C ILE A 414 12.46 -5.14 1.38
N PRO A 415 11.81 -6.04 0.63
CA PRO A 415 11.52 -7.39 1.10
C PRO A 415 12.77 -8.19 1.50
N GLU A 416 12.69 -8.96 2.59
CA GLU A 416 13.74 -9.93 2.94
C GLU A 416 13.87 -11.00 1.84
N GLY A 417 15.09 -11.53 1.65
CA GLY A 417 15.37 -12.56 0.66
C GLY A 417 15.80 -12.04 -0.71
N VAL A 418 15.59 -10.76 -1.03
CA VAL A 418 16.20 -10.16 -2.24
C VAL A 418 17.67 -9.78 -2.01
N ILE A 419 18.43 -9.68 -3.10
CA ILE A 419 19.81 -9.18 -3.09
C ILE A 419 19.77 -7.76 -3.64
N VAL A 420 20.18 -6.79 -2.83
CA VAL A 420 20.20 -5.37 -3.19
C VAL A 420 21.53 -5.03 -3.85
N ASP A 421 21.47 -4.25 -4.93
CA ASP A 421 22.64 -3.80 -5.69
C ASP A 421 23.16 -2.46 -5.20
N ASP A 422 22.26 -1.56 -4.82
CA ASP A 422 22.60 -0.23 -4.33
C ASP A 422 21.56 0.23 -3.30
N ILE A 423 22.02 0.97 -2.28
CA ILE A 423 21.14 1.72 -1.37
C ILE A 423 21.52 3.19 -1.48
N ILE A 424 20.53 4.02 -1.81
CA ILE A 424 20.72 5.46 -2.02
C ILE A 424 19.64 6.25 -1.30
N HIS A 425 19.91 7.53 -1.08
CA HIS A 425 18.91 8.47 -0.61
C HIS A 425 18.23 9.15 -1.80
N ILE A 426 16.95 9.51 -1.66
CA ILE A 426 16.20 10.16 -2.74
C ILE A 426 16.86 11.47 -3.18
N LYS A 427 17.47 12.21 -2.24
CA LYS A 427 18.18 13.46 -2.55
C LYS A 427 19.42 13.21 -3.40
N ASP A 428 20.15 12.13 -3.13
CA ASP A 428 21.35 11.73 -3.87
C ASP A 428 21.01 11.07 -5.20
N PHE A 429 19.80 10.48 -5.30
CA PHE A 429 19.26 9.99 -6.56
C PHE A 429 18.89 11.15 -7.50
N LEU A 430 18.28 12.20 -6.94
CA LEU A 430 17.81 13.36 -7.70
C LEU A 430 18.90 14.41 -7.96
N SER A 431 19.86 14.55 -7.04
CA SER A 431 21.04 15.39 -7.22
C SER A 431 22.07 14.59 -8.00
N SER A 432 22.67 15.18 -9.05
CA SER A 432 23.84 14.55 -9.69
C SER A 432 24.93 14.25 -8.64
N ARG A 433 25.86 13.31 -8.90
CA ARG A 433 27.01 12.97 -8.02
C ARG A 433 27.83 14.20 -7.54
N GLN A 434 27.65 15.35 -8.16
CA GLN A 434 28.28 16.63 -7.81
C GLN A 434 27.42 17.52 -6.88
N GLY A 435 26.32 17.02 -6.32
CA GLY A 435 25.44 17.79 -5.42
C GLY A 435 24.57 18.84 -6.12
N ASN A 436 24.52 18.81 -7.46
CA ASN A 436 23.87 19.86 -8.23
C ASN A 436 22.46 19.46 -8.67
N LYS A 437 21.48 20.36 -8.45
CA LYS A 437 20.04 20.22 -8.79
C LYS A 437 19.72 20.21 -10.30
N PHE A 438 20.72 20.21 -11.17
CA PHE A 438 20.54 20.27 -12.62
C PHE A 438 19.82 19.03 -13.18
N ALA A 439 20.05 17.87 -12.57
CA ALA A 439 19.41 16.62 -12.96
C ALA A 439 17.88 16.69 -12.83
N GLU A 440 17.37 17.18 -11.69
CA GLU A 440 15.94 17.34 -11.45
C GLU A 440 15.24 18.18 -12.54
N ARG A 441 15.87 19.31 -12.93
CA ARG A 441 15.31 20.23 -13.94
C ARG A 441 15.27 19.59 -15.31
N LEU A 442 16.36 18.96 -15.74
CA LEU A 442 16.43 18.38 -17.07
C LEU A 442 15.44 17.23 -17.22
N TRP A 443 15.34 16.34 -16.23
CA TRP A 443 14.39 15.22 -16.30
C TRP A 443 12.92 15.68 -16.34
N ASP A 444 12.54 16.70 -15.57
CA ASP A 444 11.18 17.25 -15.67
C ASP A 444 10.92 17.94 -17.02
N ALA A 445 11.93 18.61 -17.58
CA ALA A 445 11.81 19.22 -18.90
C ALA A 445 11.69 18.19 -20.03
N ILE A 446 12.45 17.09 -19.96
CA ILE A 446 12.35 15.97 -20.89
C ILE A 446 10.94 15.36 -20.86
N ARG A 447 10.34 15.22 -19.68
CA ARG A 447 8.93 14.80 -19.55
C ARG A 447 7.99 15.76 -20.27
N ARG A 448 8.09 17.07 -19.98
CA ARG A 448 7.20 18.10 -20.54
C ARG A 448 7.29 18.19 -22.07
N THR A 449 8.49 18.01 -22.62
CA THR A 449 8.76 18.05 -24.07
C THR A 449 8.47 16.73 -24.80
N GLY A 450 7.89 15.73 -24.12
CA GLY A 450 7.57 14.43 -24.72
C GLY A 450 8.80 13.58 -25.07
N GLY A 451 9.96 13.91 -24.50
CA GLY A 451 11.22 13.19 -24.72
C GLY A 451 12.18 13.84 -25.71
N VAL A 452 11.95 15.09 -26.12
CA VAL A 452 12.84 15.84 -27.02
C VAL A 452 13.74 16.79 -26.25
N VAL A 453 15.05 16.61 -26.37
CA VAL A 453 16.06 17.43 -25.68
C VAL A 453 16.81 18.27 -26.69
N VAL A 454 16.40 19.53 -26.80
CA VAL A 454 17.00 20.57 -27.64
C VAL A 454 17.00 21.87 -26.83
N PRO A 455 18.13 22.60 -26.69
CA PRO A 455 18.21 23.78 -25.82
C PRO A 455 17.10 24.82 -26.09
N GLU A 456 16.81 25.07 -27.37
CA GLU A 456 15.78 26.01 -27.81
C GLU A 456 14.37 25.56 -27.42
N ILE A 457 14.07 24.26 -27.55
CA ILE A 457 12.77 23.69 -27.18
C ILE A 457 12.61 23.71 -25.66
N LEU A 458 13.64 23.28 -24.93
CA LEU A 458 13.63 23.25 -23.46
C LEU A 458 13.36 24.62 -22.87
N HIS A 459 14.05 25.67 -23.35
CA HIS A 459 13.83 27.03 -22.88
C HIS A 459 12.44 27.57 -23.26
N LYS A 460 11.99 27.37 -24.49
CA LYS A 460 10.68 27.85 -24.95
C LYS A 460 9.51 27.15 -24.23
N PHE A 461 9.65 25.86 -23.95
CA PHE A 461 8.58 25.07 -23.34
C PHE A 461 8.60 25.08 -21.81
N CYS A 462 9.78 25.19 -21.21
CA CYS A 462 9.98 25.18 -19.77
C CYS A 462 10.75 26.43 -19.30
N PRO A 463 10.23 27.65 -19.54
CA PRO A 463 10.91 28.89 -19.14
C PRO A 463 11.06 29.03 -17.62
N ASP A 464 10.24 28.32 -16.84
CA ASP A 464 10.36 28.18 -15.38
C ASP A 464 11.60 27.40 -14.95
N LEU A 465 12.10 26.50 -15.80
CA LEU A 465 13.28 25.67 -15.53
C LEU A 465 14.56 26.25 -16.16
N PHE A 466 14.42 26.98 -17.27
CA PHE A 466 15.54 27.55 -18.02
C PHE A 466 15.30 29.02 -18.37
N SER A 467 16.10 29.89 -17.76
CA SER A 467 16.04 31.34 -18.01
C SER A 467 16.47 31.78 -19.41
N SER A 468 17.28 30.97 -20.11
CA SER A 468 17.70 31.23 -21.49
C SER A 468 18.07 29.94 -22.22
N LYS A 469 18.23 30.01 -23.55
CA LYS A 469 18.79 28.92 -24.36
C LYS A 469 20.15 28.47 -23.82
N ASP A 470 21.06 29.41 -23.57
CA ASP A 470 22.43 29.10 -23.08
C ASP A 470 22.39 28.43 -21.71
N HIS A 471 21.42 28.78 -20.86
CA HIS A 471 21.23 28.10 -19.58
C HIS A 471 20.79 26.64 -19.79
N ALA A 472 19.88 26.37 -20.73
CA ALA A 472 19.51 24.99 -21.09
C ALA A 472 20.70 24.20 -21.64
N GLU A 473 21.50 24.79 -22.54
CA GLU A 473 22.68 24.16 -23.13
C GLU A 473 23.76 23.83 -22.08
N ARG A 474 24.01 24.74 -21.12
CA ARG A 474 24.91 24.47 -19.99
C ARG A 474 24.42 23.31 -19.12
N ILE A 475 23.13 23.25 -18.83
CA ILE A 475 22.54 22.15 -18.05
C ILE A 475 22.64 20.82 -18.81
N MET A 476 22.30 20.82 -20.09
CA MET A 476 22.45 19.65 -20.97
C MET A 476 23.89 19.12 -20.94
N THR A 477 24.87 20.01 -21.14
CA THR A 477 26.30 19.65 -21.11
C THR A 477 26.71 19.05 -19.75
N ARG A 478 26.28 19.65 -18.63
CA ARG A 478 26.54 19.10 -17.28
C ARG A 478 25.90 17.73 -17.05
N MET A 479 24.76 17.48 -17.70
CA MET A 479 24.05 16.21 -17.71
C MET A 479 24.53 15.24 -18.81
N ARG A 480 25.66 15.55 -19.46
CA ARG A 480 26.29 14.73 -20.51
C ARG A 480 25.54 14.65 -21.85
N PHE A 481 24.60 15.56 -22.08
CA PHE A 481 23.96 15.79 -23.39
C PHE A 481 24.82 16.77 -24.20
N THR A 482 26.02 16.34 -24.59
CA THR A 482 27.08 17.16 -25.22
C THR A 482 26.94 17.33 -26.74
N GLY A 483 26.08 16.55 -27.39
CA GLY A 483 26.00 16.44 -28.84
C GLY A 483 27.06 15.54 -29.47
N ASN A 484 27.96 14.95 -28.69
CA ASN A 484 28.98 14.03 -29.21
C ASN A 484 28.41 12.61 -29.36
N PRO A 485 28.25 12.06 -30.58
CA PRO A 485 27.70 10.72 -30.77
C PRO A 485 28.62 9.61 -30.25
N GLU A 486 29.92 9.83 -30.19
CA GLU A 486 30.91 8.84 -29.72
C GLU A 486 30.89 8.64 -28.20
N GLU A 487 30.28 9.56 -27.45
CA GLU A 487 30.26 9.53 -25.98
C GLU A 487 29.08 8.70 -25.44
N ASP A 488 29.35 7.50 -24.89
CA ASP A 488 28.34 6.67 -24.24
C ASP A 488 28.24 6.91 -22.73
N PHE A 489 27.34 7.82 -22.33
CA PHE A 489 27.04 8.08 -20.92
C PHE A 489 25.71 7.45 -20.49
N ARG A 490 25.63 7.05 -19.22
CA ARG A 490 24.43 6.43 -18.65
C ARG A 490 23.18 7.29 -18.84
N GLU A 491 23.32 8.60 -18.70
CA GLU A 491 22.24 9.59 -18.81
C GLU A 491 21.67 9.69 -20.23
N THR A 492 22.46 9.38 -21.26
CA THR A 492 22.08 9.53 -22.67
C THR A 492 21.75 8.20 -23.37
N ARG A 493 22.03 7.05 -22.74
CA ARG A 493 21.72 5.70 -23.29
C ARG A 493 20.26 5.50 -23.69
N GLY A 494 19.34 6.18 -23.01
CA GLY A 494 17.92 6.13 -23.32
C GLY A 494 17.50 6.93 -24.57
N PHE A 495 18.43 7.56 -25.29
CA PHE A 495 18.14 8.55 -26.32
C PHE A 495 18.92 8.29 -27.61
N ASN A 496 18.24 8.49 -28.73
CA ASN A 496 18.86 8.58 -30.05
C ASN A 496 19.32 10.02 -30.31
N ILE A 497 20.43 10.16 -31.02
CA ILE A 497 21.02 11.46 -31.33
C ILE A 497 20.77 11.77 -32.80
N TRP A 498 20.12 12.89 -33.02
CA TRP A 498 19.77 13.43 -34.32
C TRP A 498 20.55 14.72 -34.56
N GLU A 499 21.09 14.84 -35.75
CA GLU A 499 21.79 16.02 -36.23
C GLU A 499 20.91 16.78 -37.22
N TRP A 500 20.95 18.12 -37.16
CA TRP A 500 20.41 18.96 -38.23
C TRP A 500 21.25 20.22 -38.41
N THR A 501 21.19 20.81 -39.60
CA THR A 501 21.85 22.08 -39.89
C THR A 501 20.86 23.23 -39.74
N GLY A 502 21.14 24.16 -38.82
CA GLY A 502 20.35 25.38 -38.63
C GLY A 502 20.46 26.33 -39.82
N LEU A 503 19.57 27.33 -39.89
CA LEU A 503 19.64 28.40 -40.92
C LEU A 503 20.95 29.22 -40.86
N ASP A 504 21.62 29.21 -39.70
CA ASP A 504 22.94 29.82 -39.48
C ASP A 504 24.10 28.96 -40.00
N GLY A 505 23.81 27.82 -40.64
CA GLY A 505 24.81 26.88 -41.15
C GLY A 505 25.49 26.05 -40.06
N ARG A 506 25.10 26.19 -38.79
CA ARG A 506 25.70 25.44 -37.68
C ARG A 506 24.99 24.10 -37.50
N GLU A 507 25.77 23.06 -37.26
CA GLU A 507 25.27 21.76 -36.84
C GLU A 507 24.68 21.87 -35.43
N ARG A 508 23.56 21.19 -35.22
CA ARG A 508 22.84 21.12 -33.95
C ARG A 508 22.42 19.69 -33.69
N TYR A 509 22.35 19.35 -32.42
CA TYR A 509 22.04 18.00 -31.96
C TYR A 509 20.76 17.97 -31.13
N ALA A 510 19.93 16.98 -31.40
CA ALA A 510 18.71 16.68 -30.68
C ALA A 510 18.83 15.28 -30.08
N TYR A 511 18.47 15.16 -28.81
CA TYR A 511 18.28 13.85 -28.21
C TYR A 511 16.80 13.55 -28.22
N VAL A 512 16.41 12.42 -28.80
CA VAL A 512 15.03 11.96 -28.82
C VAL A 512 14.96 10.66 -28.04
N ARG A 513 14.10 10.62 -27.03
CA ARG A 513 13.91 9.44 -26.18
C ARG A 513 13.57 8.22 -27.05
N GLY A 514 14.24 7.09 -26.80
CA GLY A 514 14.13 5.89 -27.62
C GLY A 514 12.72 5.34 -27.80
N SER A 515 11.90 5.43 -26.75
CA SER A 515 10.51 5.00 -26.73
C SER A 515 9.54 5.87 -27.57
N VAL A 516 9.99 6.99 -28.13
CA VAL A 516 9.17 7.82 -29.02
C VAL A 516 8.99 7.12 -30.37
N PRO A 517 7.76 6.86 -30.84
CA PRO A 517 7.52 6.27 -32.15
C PRO A 517 7.80 7.28 -33.26
N ASN A 518 8.25 6.81 -34.43
CA ASN A 518 8.49 7.66 -35.61
C ASN A 518 9.30 8.93 -35.29
N GLN A 519 10.44 8.77 -34.61
CA GLN A 519 11.21 9.87 -34.02
C GLN A 519 11.53 11.02 -34.97
N GLU A 520 11.84 10.72 -36.24
CA GLU A 520 12.13 11.77 -37.23
C GLU A 520 10.92 12.70 -37.43
N VAL A 521 9.72 12.12 -37.61
CA VAL A 521 8.48 12.87 -37.80
C VAL A 521 8.16 13.66 -36.53
N TYR A 522 8.24 13.02 -35.37
CA TYR A 522 7.98 13.65 -34.08
C TYR A 522 8.93 14.83 -33.80
N LEU A 523 10.22 14.66 -34.09
CA LEU A 523 11.23 15.71 -33.94
C LEU A 523 10.97 16.86 -34.92
N ARG A 524 10.64 16.56 -36.18
CA ARG A 524 10.33 17.58 -37.19
C ARG A 524 9.10 18.40 -36.82
N GLU A 525 8.04 17.76 -36.34
CA GLU A 525 6.84 18.43 -35.83
C GLU A 525 7.17 19.30 -34.61
N SER A 526 7.99 18.79 -33.69
CA SER A 526 8.43 19.54 -32.51
C SER A 526 9.23 20.79 -32.90
N LEU A 527 10.22 20.66 -33.79
CA LEU A 527 11.01 21.80 -34.29
C LEU A 527 10.11 22.83 -35.00
N THR A 528 9.18 22.37 -35.85
CA THR A 528 8.24 23.22 -36.58
C THR A 528 7.33 23.99 -35.63
N ARG A 529 6.79 23.33 -34.59
CA ARG A 529 5.93 23.94 -33.56
C ARG A 529 6.59 25.12 -32.85
N PHE A 530 7.92 25.08 -32.69
CA PHE A 530 8.69 26.16 -32.06
C PHE A 530 9.35 27.10 -33.07
N MET A 531 8.99 27.03 -34.35
CA MET A 531 9.58 27.82 -35.44
C MET A 531 11.11 27.69 -35.49
N ILE A 532 11.62 26.48 -35.24
CA ILE A 532 13.04 26.17 -35.35
C ILE A 532 13.24 25.60 -36.74
N HIS A 533 13.81 26.41 -37.63
CA HIS A 533 14.06 26.05 -39.02
C HIS A 533 15.46 25.46 -39.20
N GLY A 534 15.56 24.52 -40.12
CA GLY A 534 16.81 23.86 -40.49
C GLY A 534 16.59 22.90 -41.66
N SER A 535 17.68 22.31 -42.11
CA SER A 535 17.69 21.31 -43.18
C SER A 535 18.11 19.93 -42.66
N SER A 536 17.70 18.88 -43.40
CA SER A 536 18.02 17.46 -43.23
C SER A 536 18.25 16.96 -41.80
N LEU A 537 17.24 16.30 -41.22
CA LEU A 537 17.43 15.50 -40.01
C LEU A 537 18.17 14.21 -40.35
N LYS A 538 19.26 13.94 -39.63
CA LYS A 538 20.07 12.73 -39.78
C LYS A 538 20.24 12.05 -38.44
N LEU A 539 19.92 10.77 -38.36
CA LEU A 539 20.24 9.95 -37.19
C LEU A 539 21.75 9.69 -37.17
N VAL A 540 22.45 10.24 -36.18
CA VAL A 540 23.91 10.07 -36.04
C VAL A 540 24.29 9.04 -35.00
N ARG A 541 23.38 8.72 -34.08
CA ARG A 541 23.53 7.60 -33.15
C ARG A 541 22.17 6.98 -32.83
N ASP A 542 22.09 5.67 -33.05
CA ASP A 542 21.01 4.86 -32.55
C ASP A 542 21.45 4.14 -31.27
N SER A 543 21.08 4.69 -30.11
CA SER A 543 21.40 4.11 -28.81
C SER A 543 20.46 2.95 -28.44
N VAL A 544 19.45 2.68 -29.28
CA VAL A 544 18.33 1.80 -28.97
C VAL A 544 18.29 0.58 -29.89
N THR A 545 19.02 0.60 -31.01
CA THR A 545 19.23 -0.56 -31.88
C THR A 545 19.76 -1.76 -31.07
N GLY A 546 19.07 -2.89 -31.20
CA GLY A 546 19.40 -4.14 -30.50
C GLY A 546 18.73 -4.31 -29.13
N LEU A 547 18.08 -3.26 -28.60
CA LEU A 547 17.22 -3.41 -27.43
C LEU A 547 15.85 -3.96 -27.86
N ASN A 548 15.44 -5.06 -27.23
CA ASN A 548 14.15 -5.68 -27.50
C ASN A 548 13.02 -4.82 -26.91
N LEU A 549 12.52 -3.85 -27.69
CA LEU A 549 11.43 -2.94 -27.32
C LEU A 549 10.05 -3.61 -27.40
N LEU A 550 9.91 -4.76 -26.74
CA LEU A 550 8.68 -5.54 -26.74
C LEU A 550 7.61 -4.98 -25.79
N ALA A 551 7.96 -3.98 -24.97
CA ALA A 551 7.02 -3.34 -24.05
C ALA A 551 6.01 -2.48 -24.82
N LYS A 552 4.73 -2.79 -24.67
CA LYS A 552 3.62 -2.03 -25.27
C LYS A 552 3.00 -1.10 -24.22
N PRO A 553 2.48 0.07 -24.64
CA PRO A 553 1.75 0.96 -23.74
C PRO A 553 0.51 0.27 -23.17
N ARG A 554 0.19 0.61 -21.92
CA ARG A 554 -1.01 0.15 -21.26
C ARG A 554 -2.25 0.88 -21.78
N SER A 555 -3.34 0.15 -21.95
CA SER A 555 -4.66 0.75 -22.12
C SER A 555 -5.11 1.42 -20.81
N PRO A 556 -5.78 2.59 -20.87
CA PRO A 556 -6.27 3.26 -19.67
C PRO A 556 -7.09 2.34 -18.78
N ASP A 557 -6.93 2.49 -17.46
CA ASP A 557 -7.76 1.81 -16.46
C ASP A 557 -8.72 2.78 -15.75
N ALA A 558 -9.64 2.23 -14.97
CA ALA A 558 -10.65 3.02 -14.25
C ALA A 558 -10.06 4.12 -13.36
N VAL A 559 -8.82 3.98 -12.89
CA VAL A 559 -8.14 5.04 -12.13
C VAL A 559 -7.68 6.15 -13.06
N GLU A 560 -7.06 5.83 -14.19
CA GLU A 560 -6.68 6.80 -15.22
C GLU A 560 -7.90 7.54 -15.78
N GLU A 561 -8.97 6.83 -16.11
CA GLU A 561 -10.24 7.42 -16.52
C GLU A 561 -10.78 8.39 -15.47
N SER A 562 -10.67 8.05 -14.17
CA SER A 562 -11.12 8.92 -13.09
C SER A 562 -10.29 10.18 -12.87
N ILE A 563 -9.03 10.21 -13.33
CA ILE A 563 -8.14 11.38 -13.20
C ILE A 563 -8.29 12.31 -14.41
N GLY A 564 -8.75 11.78 -15.55
CA GLY A 564 -8.96 12.52 -16.78
C GLY A 564 -7.93 12.18 -17.87
N SER A 565 -8.28 12.58 -19.08
CA SER A 565 -7.44 12.45 -20.28
C SER A 565 -6.09 13.14 -20.11
N ARG A 566 -5.15 12.81 -21.01
CA ARG A 566 -3.83 13.45 -20.99
C ARG A 566 -3.93 14.95 -21.27
N GLU A 567 -4.78 15.35 -22.20
CA GLU A 567 -5.03 16.74 -22.56
C GLU A 567 -5.61 17.55 -21.39
N GLU A 568 -6.61 17.01 -20.69
CA GLU A 568 -7.18 17.62 -19.48
C GLU A 568 -6.11 17.78 -18.39
N ARG A 569 -5.24 16.78 -18.22
CA ARG A 569 -4.14 16.86 -17.26
C ARG A 569 -3.09 17.92 -17.65
N ILE A 570 -2.81 18.12 -18.93
CA ILE A 570 -1.93 19.21 -19.40
C ILE A 570 -2.55 20.57 -19.07
N GLN A 571 -3.85 20.73 -19.33
CA GLN A 571 -4.57 21.96 -19.01
C GLN A 571 -4.58 22.22 -17.50
N ALA A 572 -4.83 21.19 -16.69
CA ALA A 572 -4.78 21.28 -15.23
C ALA A 572 -3.37 21.61 -14.71
N GLU A 573 -2.31 21.00 -15.26
CA GLU A 573 -0.93 21.29 -14.89
C GLU A 573 -0.55 22.76 -15.18
N ASN A 574 -1.05 23.33 -16.28
CA ASN A 574 -0.87 24.74 -16.62
C ASN A 574 -1.71 25.67 -15.72
N ALA A 575 -2.94 25.28 -15.38
CA ALA A 575 -3.77 26.04 -14.45
C ALA A 575 -3.16 26.06 -13.03
N ASP A 576 -2.62 24.93 -12.58
CA ASP A 576 -1.93 24.80 -11.29
C ASP A 576 -0.66 25.63 -11.23
N PHE A 577 0.04 25.77 -12.37
CA PHE A 577 1.18 26.67 -12.49
C PHE A 577 0.76 28.12 -12.20
N ASN A 578 -0.35 28.59 -12.78
CA ASN A 578 -0.86 29.93 -12.56
C ASN A 578 -1.32 30.15 -11.11
N SER A 579 -2.05 29.18 -10.55
CA SER A 579 -2.52 29.26 -9.16
C SER A 579 -1.36 29.25 -8.15
N ALA A 580 -0.36 28.39 -8.35
CA ALA A 580 0.83 28.34 -7.52
C ALA A 580 1.61 29.66 -7.59
N SER A 581 1.75 30.23 -8.79
CA SER A 581 2.43 31.52 -9.00
C SER A 581 1.73 32.67 -8.25
N LEU A 582 0.39 32.77 -8.33
CA LEU A 582 -0.38 33.77 -7.61
C LEU A 582 -0.22 33.65 -6.09
N ARG A 583 -0.30 32.43 -5.54
CA ARG A 583 -0.11 32.20 -4.09
C ARG A 583 1.28 32.59 -3.61
N LEU A 584 2.31 32.39 -4.42
CA LEU A 584 3.68 32.78 -4.09
C LEU A 584 3.82 34.31 -4.13
N ILE A 585 3.17 35.00 -5.08
CA ILE A 585 3.15 36.47 -5.15
C ILE A 585 2.41 37.08 -3.94
N GLU A 586 1.24 36.55 -3.60
CA GLU A 586 0.41 37.04 -2.46
C GLU A 586 1.09 36.79 -1.10
N GLY A 587 1.96 35.78 -1.00
CA GLY A 587 2.54 35.32 0.25
C GLY A 587 3.98 35.74 0.54
N SER A 588 4.68 36.44 -0.38
CA SER A 588 6.14 36.62 -0.27
C SER A 588 6.67 38.05 -0.46
N THR A 589 7.77 38.33 0.26
CA THR A 589 8.86 39.20 -0.21
C THR A 589 9.85 38.32 -1.00
N VAL A 590 10.17 38.71 -2.25
CA VAL A 590 11.04 37.91 -3.13
C VAL A 590 12.47 37.88 -2.58
N HIS A 591 13.03 36.68 -2.37
CA HIS A 591 14.48 36.51 -2.24
C HIS A 591 15.06 36.22 -3.62
N THR A 592 15.88 37.12 -4.14
CA THR A 592 16.72 36.83 -5.32
C THR A 592 17.82 35.85 -4.90
N SER A 593 17.69 34.59 -5.30
CA SER A 593 18.86 33.72 -5.38
C SER A 593 19.64 34.02 -6.67
N SER A 594 20.95 33.77 -6.65
CA SER A 594 21.85 33.94 -7.79
C SER A 594 21.31 33.33 -9.09
N SER A 595 21.80 33.82 -10.23
CA SER A 595 21.36 33.48 -11.61
C SER A 595 21.37 31.98 -11.98
N GLU A 596 21.84 31.10 -11.10
CA GLU A 596 21.89 29.64 -11.30
C GLU A 596 20.84 28.85 -10.48
N ALA A 597 20.21 29.45 -9.48
CA ALA A 597 19.27 28.78 -8.57
C ALA A 597 17.80 28.84 -9.07
N GLU A 598 17.01 27.83 -8.68
CA GLU A 598 15.56 27.78 -8.99
C GLU A 598 14.90 28.88 -8.18
N MET A 599 13.96 29.64 -8.77
CA MET A 599 13.27 30.70 -8.03
C MET A 599 12.61 30.12 -6.79
N ARG A 600 12.90 30.74 -5.64
CA ARG A 600 12.35 30.37 -4.33
C ARG A 600 11.59 31.52 -3.71
N PHE A 601 10.52 31.18 -3.01
CA PHE A 601 9.61 32.12 -2.40
C PHE A 601 9.35 31.73 -0.94
N LEU A 602 9.25 32.74 -0.10
CA LEU A 602 8.84 32.61 1.28
C LEU A 602 7.33 32.42 1.35
N TRP A 603 6.86 31.34 1.96
CA TRP A 603 5.43 31.06 2.08
C TRP A 603 5.04 30.54 3.47
N GLY A 604 3.94 31.06 4.02
CA GLY A 604 3.37 30.67 5.33
C GLY A 604 3.16 31.85 6.30
N ARG A 605 2.85 31.53 7.57
CA ARG A 605 2.85 32.47 8.71
C ARG A 605 3.95 32.05 9.71
N PRO A 606 4.50 32.97 10.51
CA PRO A 606 5.41 32.60 11.60
C PRO A 606 4.71 31.61 12.54
N ASP A 607 5.42 30.58 12.98
CA ASP A 607 4.92 29.70 14.06
C ASP A 607 5.07 30.37 15.44
N ASP A 608 4.51 29.74 16.47
CA ASP A 608 4.56 30.21 17.87
C ASP A 608 6.00 30.32 18.43
N GLN A 609 6.99 29.78 17.72
CA GLN A 609 8.42 29.86 18.05
C GLN A 609 9.18 30.91 17.22
N GLY A 610 8.47 31.71 16.40
CA GLY A 610 9.06 32.78 15.60
C GLY A 610 9.86 32.29 14.40
N GLN A 611 9.72 31.03 13.97
CA GLN A 611 10.38 30.52 12.78
C GLN A 611 9.68 31.10 11.53
N ALA A 612 10.35 32.02 10.85
CA ALA A 612 9.86 32.74 9.68
C ALA A 612 9.76 31.80 8.46
N TYR A 613 8.68 31.98 7.68
CA TYR A 613 8.40 31.54 6.30
C TYR A 613 9.20 30.35 5.72
N THR A 614 8.50 29.37 5.15
CA THR A 614 9.20 28.24 4.50
C THR A 614 9.54 28.55 3.04
N ASP A 615 10.77 28.27 2.63
CA ASP A 615 11.17 28.34 1.22
C ASP A 615 10.47 27.28 0.36
N PHE A 616 9.86 27.75 -0.74
CA PHE A 616 9.23 26.96 -1.79
C PHE A 616 9.75 27.30 -3.18
N SER A 617 9.99 26.28 -3.99
CA SER A 617 9.97 26.39 -5.44
C SER A 617 8.54 26.36 -5.98
N LEU A 618 8.38 26.81 -7.23
CA LEU A 618 7.10 26.75 -7.93
C LEU A 618 6.59 25.31 -8.10
N SER A 619 7.49 24.36 -8.34
CA SER A 619 7.18 22.92 -8.47
C SER A 619 6.65 22.33 -7.14
N GLU A 620 7.31 22.66 -6.02
CA GLU A 620 6.85 22.28 -4.67
C GLU A 620 5.47 22.90 -4.34
N MET A 621 5.21 24.14 -4.75
CA MET A 621 3.90 24.79 -4.53
C MET A 621 2.79 24.17 -5.39
N LYS A 622 3.07 23.80 -6.65
CA LYS A 622 2.13 23.02 -7.48
C LYS A 622 1.77 21.69 -6.82
N ALA A 623 2.73 21.04 -6.17
CA ALA A 623 2.48 19.80 -5.43
C ALA A 623 1.54 20.04 -4.23
N VAL A 624 1.66 21.15 -3.51
CA VAL A 624 0.72 21.54 -2.44
C VAL A 624 -0.69 21.74 -2.98
N VAL A 625 -0.85 22.48 -4.09
CA VAL A 625 -2.16 22.70 -4.74
C VAL A 625 -2.81 21.37 -5.14
N ALA A 626 -2.02 20.43 -5.68
CA ALA A 626 -2.50 19.09 -6.04
C ALA A 626 -2.97 18.28 -4.82
N ILE A 627 -2.28 18.37 -3.68
CA ILE A 627 -2.68 17.71 -2.43
C ILE A 627 -4.01 18.28 -1.92
N GLU A 628 -4.16 19.60 -1.89
CA GLU A 628 -5.41 20.26 -1.46
C GLU A 628 -6.59 19.86 -2.34
N ARG A 629 -6.41 19.81 -3.66
CA ARG A 629 -7.44 19.32 -4.60
C ARG A 629 -7.85 17.89 -4.24
N THR A 630 -6.87 17.00 -4.09
CA THR A 630 -7.13 15.59 -3.73
C THR A 630 -7.91 15.50 -2.43
N LYS A 631 -7.57 16.29 -1.40
CA LYS A 631 -8.29 16.31 -0.13
C LYS A 631 -9.75 16.74 -0.30
N ARG A 632 -10.01 17.79 -1.09
CA ARG A 632 -11.38 18.25 -1.38
C ARG A 632 -12.19 17.20 -2.11
N GLU A 633 -11.59 16.50 -3.08
CA GLU A 633 -12.25 15.40 -3.79
C GLU A 633 -12.58 14.22 -2.86
N ILE A 634 -11.65 13.85 -1.97
CA ILE A 634 -11.89 12.81 -0.96
C ILE A 634 -13.01 13.22 -0.01
N ALA A 635 -12.98 14.46 0.49
CA ALA A 635 -14.00 14.99 1.39
C ALA A 635 -15.39 15.05 0.71
N SER A 636 -15.45 15.53 -0.54
CA SER A 636 -16.68 15.56 -1.33
C SER A 636 -17.25 14.17 -1.59
N LYS A 637 -16.40 13.18 -1.92
CA LYS A 637 -16.85 11.79 -2.06
C LYS A 637 -17.32 11.19 -0.75
N LYS A 638 -16.67 11.49 0.38
CA LYS A 638 -17.12 11.07 1.71
C LYS A 638 -18.49 11.68 2.04
N GLN A 639 -18.69 12.95 1.72
CA GLN A 639 -19.97 13.65 1.94
C GLN A 639 -21.07 13.12 1.02
N LEU A 640 -20.78 12.83 -0.25
CA LEU A 640 -21.71 12.17 -1.17
C LEU A 640 -22.08 10.77 -0.71
N ALA A 641 -21.12 9.98 -0.22
CA ALA A 641 -21.38 8.66 0.34
C ALA A 641 -22.28 8.76 1.59
N LEU A 642 -22.01 9.72 2.48
CA LEU A 642 -22.85 10.01 3.66
C LEU A 642 -24.27 10.43 3.28
N LEU A 643 -24.40 11.32 2.29
CA LEU A 643 -25.70 11.77 1.78
C LEU A 643 -26.46 10.65 1.06
N GLN A 644 -25.79 9.73 0.39
CA GLN A 644 -26.39 8.53 -0.20
C GLN A 644 -26.87 7.56 0.88
N THR A 645 -26.12 7.40 1.99
CA THR A 645 -26.63 6.66 3.15
C THR A 645 -27.81 7.38 3.82
N GLU A 646 -27.83 8.72 3.87
CA GLU A 646 -28.93 9.50 4.48
C GLU A 646 -30.19 9.59 3.60
N THR A 647 -30.04 9.67 2.28
CA THR A 647 -31.20 9.66 1.35
C THR A 647 -31.82 8.27 1.23
N SER A 648 -31.04 7.20 1.40
CA SER A 648 -31.60 5.85 1.56
C SER A 648 -32.43 5.70 2.84
N THR A 649 -32.17 6.50 3.89
CA THR A 649 -33.00 6.55 5.11
C THR A 649 -34.23 7.45 5.00
N HIS A 650 -34.31 8.32 3.99
CA HIS A 650 -35.47 9.23 3.80
C HIS A 650 -36.45 8.78 2.70
N TYR A 651 -36.10 7.78 1.89
CA TYR A 651 -37.03 7.16 0.91
C TYR A 651 -37.65 5.84 1.38
N THR A 652 -37.46 5.45 2.64
CA THR A 652 -38.17 4.34 3.29
C THR A 652 -38.96 4.85 4.51
N GLY A 653 -39.90 5.74 4.25
CA GLY A 653 -40.95 6.14 5.17
C GLY A 653 -42.29 5.57 4.73
#